data_AF-A0A430FYE9-F1
#
_entry.id   AF-A0A430FYE9-F1
#
_cell.length_a   1.000
_cell.length_b   1.000
_cell.length_c   1.000
_cell.angle_alpha   90.00
_cell.angle_beta   90.00
_cell.angle_gamma   90.00
#
_symmetry.space_group_name_H-M   'P 1'
#
loop_
_entity.id
_entity.type
_entity.pdbx_description
1 polymer ?
#
loop_
_entity_poly.entity_id
_entity_poly.type
_entity_poly.pdbx_seq_one_letter_code
_entity_poly.pdbx_strand_id
1 'polypeptide(L)'
;MAGLRWLWALALLMVAASAAVPAQATPRLIRHAAFQSAEVSPRDVTVWLPDGYRADGPPLPVIYMQDGQNLHEGSRAFGGQSWGVGETAARLIREGKIPPVIIVGIDNSATRGRDYLPQRIYDLLPEAGRTMIRDGWGGAPQSDAYLNFLVRELKPFIDKQYRTRTDRASTFVMGSSMGGLISLYAQVQYPEVFGGSASLSMHWLLGNSGAPLPEPPLYTRQVLRAFETWIALAHLSPNRHRIYVDRGTETLDARYTPYTAPFEAFMRRAGWGDSFTSRIYPGTDHSEKSWSARLADPLTFLLAPGDGAEAQAEAARLAQLRAAQMPDDYLLAKFRSADIVLLGEDHAVKQSIAFVANAIPKLYAAGVTNLVMEFGAEEDQAALDRLVTAPAYDAAAARQLMFNYNVMWSWQDYRDLYRAVWAFNRTLPRGRPPFRIVNMSYVFDWSGFSGTRTPETLRQVFPRGMVDQFRAERIAREVLDKGQKALVLTGTLHAFTRFAAGQTQSDGDGFCQRTANALGNRLHAAYGSRITNVMLHQSLPALPGRRAVFEQPGDGAVERIIRLNGNRPAGFDLRGAPMGSIRDYSYYGICDRDFTLADLFDGYIFLAPFRDLRAATPDAGFVDEANLERAIEQFPDPDWAPRPANLAQARAHLLDMAKQIDARYAALAGTD
;
A
#
# COMPACT_ATOMS: atom_id res chain seq x y z
N MET A 1 44.80 54.62 -18.51
CA MET A 1 44.81 55.60 -17.42
C MET A 1 43.51 55.40 -16.66
N ALA A 2 43.54 54.55 -15.63
CA ALA A 2 43.78 54.92 -14.23
C ALA A 2 42.59 55.69 -13.66
N GLY A 3 41.76 54.97 -12.90
CA GLY A 3 40.67 55.55 -12.12
C GLY A 3 41.16 56.23 -10.85
N LEU A 4 40.23 56.83 -10.11
CA LEU A 4 40.26 57.03 -8.66
C LEU A 4 38.92 57.74 -8.29
N ARG A 5 38.09 57.07 -7.47
CA ARG A 5 37.75 57.48 -6.10
C ARG A 5 36.35 58.02 -5.66
N TRP A 6 35.73 57.16 -4.84
CA TRP A 6 35.04 57.31 -3.52
C TRP A 6 33.58 57.83 -3.40
N LEU A 7 32.82 56.98 -2.69
CA LEU A 7 31.81 57.21 -1.64
C LEU A 7 30.45 57.82 -2.01
N TRP A 8 29.45 56.93 -2.02
CA TRP A 8 28.05 57.27 -1.85
C TRP A 8 27.65 57.13 -0.38
N ALA A 9 27.12 58.21 0.19
CA ALA A 9 26.51 58.27 1.51
C ALA A 9 24.98 58.30 1.39
N LEU A 10 24.35 57.40 2.15
CA LEU A 10 23.03 57.48 2.79
C LEU A 10 21.84 58.06 2.02
N ALA A 11 20.93 57.17 1.59
CA ALA A 11 19.51 57.45 1.52
C ALA A 11 18.76 56.45 2.43
N LEU A 12 18.01 57.00 3.38
CA LEU A 12 17.24 56.31 4.42
C LEU A 12 16.20 55.34 3.83
N LEU A 13 16.23 54.09 4.26
CA LEU A 13 15.13 53.14 4.18
C LEU A 13 14.37 53.17 5.51
N MET A 14 13.19 53.80 5.51
CA MET A 14 12.18 53.54 6.54
C MET A 14 11.63 52.13 6.33
N VAL A 15 12.20 51.16 7.04
CA VAL A 15 11.56 49.86 7.25
C VAL A 15 10.58 50.03 8.40
N ALA A 16 9.29 50.06 8.09
CA ALA A 16 8.25 49.86 9.07
C ALA A 16 8.46 48.48 9.70
N ALA A 17 8.90 48.46 10.95
CA ALA A 17 8.93 47.25 11.76
C ALA A 17 7.48 46.83 12.02
N SER A 18 6.97 45.94 11.18
CA SER A 18 5.80 45.15 11.53
C SER A 18 6.19 44.29 12.72
N ALA A 19 5.81 44.72 13.93
CA ALA A 19 5.88 43.87 15.11
C ALA A 19 5.07 42.62 14.81
N ALA A 20 5.75 41.50 14.58
CA ALA A 20 5.12 40.20 14.51
C ALA A 20 4.37 40.00 15.84
N VAL A 21 3.05 39.96 15.77
CA VAL A 21 2.23 39.48 16.88
C VAL A 21 2.77 38.10 17.24
N PRO A 22 3.21 37.84 18.48
CA PRO A 22 3.69 36.52 18.84
C PRO A 22 2.56 35.55 18.58
N ALA A 23 2.81 34.56 17.72
CA ALA A 23 1.90 33.45 17.51
C ALA A 23 1.57 32.88 18.88
N GLN A 24 0.30 32.96 19.27
CA GLN A 24 -0.21 32.51 20.55
C GLN A 24 0.23 31.05 20.72
N ALA A 25 1.04 30.76 21.75
CA ALA A 25 1.48 29.40 22.04
C ALA A 25 0.25 28.53 22.30
N THR A 26 -0.04 27.62 21.37
CA THR A 26 -1.13 26.64 21.49
C THR A 26 -0.93 25.82 22.77
N PRO A 27 -1.99 25.47 23.53
CA PRO A 27 -1.85 24.67 24.73
C PRO A 27 -1.13 23.34 24.44
N ARG A 28 -0.12 23.02 25.26
CA ARG A 28 0.72 21.81 25.17
C ARG A 28 -0.06 20.51 25.42
N LEU A 29 -1.28 20.63 25.96
CA LEU A 29 -2.24 19.56 26.23
C LEU A 29 -3.65 20.05 25.87
N ILE A 30 -4.33 19.36 24.96
CA ILE A 30 -5.70 19.63 24.54
C ILE A 30 -6.58 18.46 24.97
N ARG A 31 -7.65 18.71 25.71
CA ARG A 31 -8.53 17.67 26.23
C ARG A 31 -9.86 17.67 25.50
N HIS A 32 -10.19 16.52 24.94
CA HIS A 32 -11.49 16.19 24.38
C HIS A 32 -12.25 15.38 25.43
N ALA A 33 -13.02 16.10 26.26
CA ALA A 33 -13.76 15.50 27.36
C ALA A 33 -14.90 14.62 26.84
N ALA A 34 -15.08 13.45 27.45
CA ALA A 34 -16.16 12.50 27.13
C ALA A 34 -16.33 12.28 25.61
N PHE A 35 -15.24 11.95 24.90
CA PHE A 35 -15.28 11.61 23.49
C PHE A 35 -16.28 10.45 23.29
N GLN A 36 -17.26 10.68 22.42
CA GLN A 36 -18.36 9.75 22.18
C GLN A 36 -17.93 8.64 21.21
N SER A 37 -18.45 7.44 21.42
CA SER A 37 -18.18 6.27 20.57
C SER A 37 -19.45 5.45 20.42
N ALA A 38 -19.66 4.86 19.24
CA ALA A 38 -20.72 3.88 19.03
C ALA A 38 -20.33 2.48 19.54
N GLU A 39 -19.03 2.22 19.73
CA GLU A 39 -18.48 0.90 20.04
C GLU A 39 -18.24 0.69 21.55
N VAL A 40 -17.85 1.75 22.27
CA VAL A 40 -17.45 1.68 23.68
C VAL A 40 -17.96 2.86 24.50
N SER A 41 -17.89 2.75 25.84
CA SER A 41 -18.28 3.85 26.73
C SER A 41 -17.44 5.11 26.49
N PRO A 42 -18.05 6.32 26.59
CA PRO A 42 -17.34 7.58 26.43
C PRO A 42 -16.15 7.72 27.38
N ARG A 43 -15.08 8.36 26.90
CA ARG A 43 -13.84 8.53 27.65
C ARG A 43 -13.14 9.82 27.26
N ASP A 44 -12.34 10.35 28.16
CA ASP A 44 -11.50 11.50 27.87
C ASP A 44 -10.37 11.11 26.92
N VAL A 45 -10.08 12.01 25.97
CA VAL A 45 -8.90 11.92 25.10
C VAL A 45 -8.06 13.16 25.28
N THR A 46 -6.79 12.99 25.61
CA THR A 46 -5.84 14.09 25.79
C THR A 46 -4.80 14.07 24.68
N VAL A 47 -4.66 15.18 23.95
CA VAL A 47 -3.67 15.34 22.87
C VAL A 47 -2.55 16.25 23.35
N TRP A 48 -1.34 15.72 23.41
CA TRP A 48 -0.12 16.49 23.63
C TRP A 48 0.52 16.86 22.30
N LEU A 49 0.85 18.15 22.15
CA LEU A 49 1.48 18.70 20.96
C LEU A 49 2.93 19.10 21.27
N PRO A 50 3.89 18.80 20.37
CA PRO A 50 5.28 19.17 20.57
C PRO A 50 5.48 20.67 20.41
N ASP A 51 6.53 21.20 21.04
CA ASP A 51 6.92 22.60 20.90
C ASP A 51 7.12 22.96 19.41
N GLY A 52 6.56 24.09 18.98
CA GLY A 52 6.63 24.53 17.57
C GLY A 52 5.59 23.88 16.64
N TYR A 53 4.65 23.08 17.16
CA TYR A 53 3.52 22.58 16.37
C TYR A 53 2.73 23.72 15.73
N ARG A 54 2.37 23.55 14.45
CA ARG A 54 1.56 24.49 13.69
C ARG A 54 0.48 23.76 12.91
N ALA A 55 -0.74 24.28 12.92
CA ALA A 55 -1.85 23.73 12.15
C ALA A 55 -1.64 23.81 10.63
N ASP A 56 -0.77 24.70 10.16
CA ASP A 56 -0.34 24.81 8.75
C ASP A 56 1.06 24.20 8.50
N GLY A 57 1.61 23.50 9.50
CA GLY A 57 2.93 22.88 9.46
C GLY A 57 2.97 21.51 8.79
N PRO A 58 4.18 20.91 8.72
CA PRO A 58 4.34 19.56 8.21
C PRO A 58 3.60 18.53 9.10
N PRO A 59 3.05 17.46 8.51
CA PRO A 59 2.41 16.40 9.27
C PRO A 59 3.42 15.64 10.15
N LEU A 60 2.98 15.25 11.35
CA LEU A 60 3.79 14.59 12.38
C LEU A 60 3.35 13.15 12.63
N PRO A 61 4.26 12.24 13.01
CA PRO A 61 3.88 10.92 13.52
C PRO A 61 2.99 11.03 14.77
N VAL A 62 2.23 9.98 15.05
CA VAL A 62 1.29 9.92 16.18
C VAL A 62 1.51 8.66 17.01
N ILE A 63 1.55 8.81 18.34
CA ILE A 63 1.51 7.68 19.29
C ILE A 63 0.20 7.71 20.06
N TYR A 64 -0.62 6.67 19.90
CA TYR A 64 -1.82 6.43 20.71
C TYR A 64 -1.43 5.68 21.98
N MET A 65 -1.57 6.35 23.11
CA MET A 65 -1.15 5.85 24.41
C MET A 65 -2.33 5.48 25.30
N GLN A 66 -2.25 4.29 25.90
CA GLN A 66 -3.24 3.76 26.80
C GLN A 66 -3.12 4.37 28.20
N ASP A 67 -4.19 4.29 29.00
CA ASP A 67 -4.25 4.88 30.34
C ASP A 67 -3.89 6.38 30.35
N GLY A 68 -4.54 7.15 29.46
CA GLY A 68 -4.28 8.57 29.19
C GLY A 68 -4.18 9.47 30.44
N GLN A 69 -4.94 9.15 31.49
CA GLN A 69 -4.90 9.87 32.76
C GLN A 69 -3.54 9.82 33.47
N ASN A 70 -2.72 8.80 33.20
CA ASN A 70 -1.44 8.57 33.87
C ASN A 70 -0.26 9.26 33.17
N LEU A 71 -0.47 9.84 31.98
CA LEU A 71 0.64 10.19 31.09
C LEU A 71 1.32 11.52 31.44
N HIS A 72 0.53 12.55 31.76
CA HIS A 72 1.00 13.94 31.85
C HIS A 72 0.78 14.60 33.20
N GLU A 73 -0.28 14.24 33.93
CA GLU A 73 -0.71 14.95 35.13
C GLU A 73 -0.72 13.99 36.33
N GLY A 74 0.21 14.16 37.28
CA GLY A 74 0.30 13.28 38.45
C GLY A 74 -0.97 13.26 39.32
N SER A 75 -1.70 14.38 39.37
CA SER A 75 -2.98 14.49 40.11
C SER A 75 -4.10 13.59 39.58
N ARG A 76 -3.99 13.13 38.33
CA ARG A 76 -4.95 12.22 37.69
C ARG A 76 -4.44 10.78 37.62
N ALA A 77 -3.16 10.57 37.92
CA ALA A 77 -2.51 9.28 37.79
C ALA A 77 -2.94 8.34 38.92
N PHE A 78 -3.13 7.05 38.60
CA PHE A 78 -3.55 6.01 39.54
C PHE A 78 -2.69 5.93 40.82
N GLY A 79 -1.37 6.13 40.69
CA GLY A 79 -0.42 6.17 41.81
C GLY A 79 0.00 7.57 42.27
N GLY A 80 -0.67 8.64 41.84
CA GLY A 80 -0.30 10.04 42.15
C GLY A 80 0.96 10.55 41.43
N GLN A 81 1.61 9.70 40.63
CA GLN A 81 2.77 10.03 39.81
C GLN A 81 2.47 9.74 38.34
N SER A 82 2.64 10.74 37.49
CA SER A 82 2.54 10.57 36.04
C SER A 82 3.81 10.00 35.43
N TRP A 83 3.69 9.53 34.19
CA TRP A 83 4.82 9.04 33.41
C TRP A 83 5.78 10.15 32.96
N GLY A 84 5.30 11.38 32.82
CA GLY A 84 6.09 12.48 32.28
C GLY A 84 6.39 12.27 30.79
N VAL A 85 5.38 11.80 30.03
CA VAL A 85 5.56 11.47 28.61
C VAL A 85 5.91 12.70 27.80
N GLY A 86 5.18 13.79 28.00
CA GLY A 86 5.40 15.05 27.25
C GLY A 86 6.75 15.70 27.57
N GLU A 87 7.24 15.53 28.80
CA GLU A 87 8.55 16.00 29.26
C GLU A 87 9.67 15.19 28.62
N THR A 88 9.53 13.85 28.62
CA THR A 88 10.50 12.94 28.01
C THR A 88 10.56 13.13 26.51
N ALA A 89 9.41 13.19 25.83
CA ALA A 89 9.33 13.43 24.39
C ALA A 89 9.96 14.78 24.02
N ALA A 90 9.58 15.87 24.71
CA ALA A 90 10.16 17.19 24.45
C ALA A 90 11.68 17.22 24.65
N ARG A 91 12.18 16.52 25.67
CA ARG A 91 13.63 16.39 25.89
C ARG A 91 14.31 15.63 24.73
N LEU A 92 13.79 14.47 24.33
CA LEU A 92 14.35 13.68 23.23
C LEU A 92 14.29 14.41 21.88
N ILE A 93 13.24 15.20 21.63
CA ILE A 93 13.11 16.06 20.45
C ILE A 93 14.21 17.13 20.45
N ARG A 94 14.41 17.84 21.57
CA ARG A 94 15.49 18.85 21.70
C ARG A 94 16.88 18.25 21.55
N GLU A 95 17.07 17.02 22.02
CA GLU A 95 18.32 16.25 21.86
C GLU A 95 18.49 15.68 20.44
N GLY A 96 17.51 15.81 19.54
CA GLY A 96 17.55 15.26 18.18
C GLY A 96 17.47 13.73 18.12
N LYS A 97 17.03 13.07 19.20
CA LYS A 97 16.95 11.60 19.29
C LYS A 97 15.68 11.03 18.68
N ILE A 98 14.60 11.81 18.63
CA ILE A 98 13.33 11.48 17.98
C ILE A 98 12.81 12.69 17.20
N PRO A 99 12.04 12.52 16.12
CA PRO A 99 11.32 13.61 15.47
C PRO A 99 10.23 14.23 16.39
N PRO A 100 9.75 15.44 16.08
CA PRO A 100 8.51 15.96 16.67
C PRO A 100 7.35 14.99 16.45
N VAL A 101 6.54 14.76 17.49
CA VAL A 101 5.50 13.72 17.51
C VAL A 101 4.26 14.21 18.26
N ILE A 102 3.07 13.81 17.82
CA ILE A 102 1.81 14.02 18.52
C ILE A 102 1.53 12.80 19.42
N ILE A 103 1.11 13.04 20.66
CA ILE A 103 0.78 11.96 21.60
C ILE A 103 -0.70 12.05 21.97
N VAL A 104 -1.43 10.97 21.74
CA VAL A 104 -2.87 10.87 22.01
C VAL A 104 -3.07 9.92 23.17
N GLY A 105 -3.26 10.45 24.36
CA GLY A 105 -3.60 9.69 25.57
C GLY A 105 -5.09 9.37 25.61
N ILE A 106 -5.41 8.09 25.77
CA ILE A 106 -6.79 7.57 25.81
C ILE A 106 -7.07 7.13 27.24
N ASP A 107 -7.91 7.86 27.96
CA ASP A 107 -8.26 7.50 29.33
C ASP A 107 -8.96 6.13 29.34
N ASN A 108 -8.65 5.32 30.36
CA ASN A 108 -9.37 4.08 30.57
C ASN A 108 -10.79 4.33 31.12
N SER A 109 -11.61 3.28 31.12
CA SER A 109 -13.00 3.30 31.57
C SER A 109 -13.22 2.35 32.74
N ALA A 110 -14.44 2.34 33.30
CA ALA A 110 -14.84 1.33 34.29
C ALA A 110 -14.71 -0.12 33.77
N THR A 111 -14.68 -0.31 32.45
CA THR A 111 -14.49 -1.62 31.80
C THR A 111 -13.06 -1.87 31.33
N ARG A 112 -12.06 -1.10 31.81
CA ARG A 112 -10.63 -1.21 31.42
C ARG A 112 -10.14 -2.64 31.23
N GLY A 113 -10.47 -3.52 32.18
CA GLY A 113 -10.08 -4.93 32.12
C GLY A 113 -10.55 -5.62 30.84
N ARG A 114 -11.82 -5.44 30.51
CA ARG A 114 -12.45 -6.02 29.32
C ARG A 114 -12.03 -5.29 28.03
N ASP A 115 -11.84 -3.98 28.09
CA ASP A 115 -11.36 -3.18 26.95
C ASP A 115 -9.95 -3.62 26.50
N TYR A 116 -9.08 -4.01 27.45
CA TYR A 116 -7.66 -4.24 27.18
C TYR A 116 -7.25 -5.72 27.08
N LEU A 117 -8.14 -6.65 27.41
CA LEU A 117 -7.88 -8.08 27.24
C LEU A 117 -8.02 -8.51 25.78
N PRO A 118 -7.04 -9.21 25.19
CA PRO A 118 -7.05 -9.56 23.78
C PRO A 118 -8.09 -10.66 23.48
N GLN A 119 -9.16 -10.30 22.77
CA GLN A 119 -10.25 -11.22 22.39
C GLN A 119 -9.74 -12.48 21.67
N ARG A 120 -8.86 -12.36 20.67
CA ARG A 120 -8.35 -13.56 19.96
C ARG A 120 -7.57 -14.51 20.84
N ILE A 121 -6.80 -13.99 21.80
CA ILE A 121 -6.06 -14.84 22.73
C ILE A 121 -7.06 -15.53 23.67
N TYR A 122 -8.04 -14.79 24.18
CA TYR A 122 -9.11 -15.36 24.99
C TYR A 122 -9.85 -16.49 24.28
N ASP A 123 -10.22 -16.31 23.00
CA ASP A 123 -10.94 -17.33 22.21
C ASP A 123 -10.12 -18.60 21.99
N LEU A 124 -8.79 -18.50 21.95
CA LEU A 124 -7.87 -19.62 21.81
C LEU A 124 -7.60 -20.36 23.13
N LEU A 125 -8.04 -19.83 24.29
CA LEU A 125 -7.85 -20.45 25.57
C LEU A 125 -8.92 -21.52 25.87
N PRO A 126 -8.57 -22.60 26.60
CA PRO A 126 -9.54 -23.53 27.14
C PRO A 126 -10.56 -22.87 28.08
N GLU A 127 -11.71 -23.52 28.30
CA GLU A 127 -12.81 -22.97 29.11
C GLU A 127 -12.38 -22.56 30.53
N ALA A 128 -11.47 -23.31 31.16
CA ALA A 128 -10.96 -22.97 32.49
C ALA A 128 -10.25 -21.59 32.50
N GLY A 129 -9.41 -21.32 31.49
CA GLY A 129 -8.76 -20.02 31.34
C GLY A 129 -9.74 -18.91 31.00
N ARG A 130 -10.72 -19.20 30.13
CA ARG A 130 -11.79 -18.25 29.77
C ARG A 130 -12.68 -17.91 30.97
N THR A 131 -12.98 -18.87 31.82
CA THR A 131 -13.77 -18.67 33.05
C THR A 131 -13.01 -17.80 34.05
N MET A 132 -11.74 -18.11 34.33
CA MET A 132 -10.89 -17.29 35.21
C MET A 132 -10.86 -15.83 34.76
N ILE A 133 -10.74 -15.58 33.45
CA ILE A 133 -10.73 -14.24 32.89
C ILE A 133 -12.09 -13.56 33.08
N ARG A 134 -13.20 -14.22 32.72
CA ARG A 134 -14.55 -13.63 32.87
C ARG A 134 -14.83 -13.24 34.32
N ASP A 135 -14.55 -14.13 35.25
CA ASP A 135 -14.85 -13.93 36.66
C ASP A 135 -13.93 -12.85 37.27
N GLY A 136 -12.66 -12.85 36.87
CA GLY A 136 -11.67 -11.89 37.37
C GLY A 136 -11.86 -10.45 36.88
N TRP A 137 -12.50 -10.26 35.72
CA TRP A 137 -12.64 -8.95 35.07
C TRP A 137 -14.10 -8.51 34.86
N GLY A 138 -15.07 -9.25 35.43
CA GLY A 138 -16.48 -8.90 35.38
C GLY A 138 -17.12 -9.06 33.98
N GLY A 139 -16.59 -9.96 33.16
CA GLY A 139 -17.14 -10.29 31.84
C GLY A 139 -16.09 -10.73 30.81
N ALA A 140 -16.57 -11.15 29.65
CA ALA A 140 -15.70 -11.47 28.52
C ALA A 140 -15.01 -10.20 27.98
N PRO A 141 -13.86 -10.36 27.30
CA PRO A 141 -13.20 -9.25 26.63
C PRO A 141 -14.12 -8.51 25.66
N GLN A 142 -13.79 -7.24 25.40
CA GLN A 142 -14.42 -6.41 24.38
C GLN A 142 -13.38 -5.58 23.61
N SER A 143 -12.13 -6.06 23.57
CA SER A 143 -11.03 -5.37 22.91
C SER A 143 -11.28 -5.10 21.43
N ASP A 144 -12.01 -5.95 20.73
CA ASP A 144 -12.29 -5.74 19.30
C ASP A 144 -13.16 -4.49 19.09
N ALA A 145 -14.14 -4.25 19.97
CA ALA A 145 -14.93 -3.01 19.98
C ALA A 145 -14.08 -1.79 20.36
N TYR A 146 -13.19 -1.93 21.35
CA TYR A 146 -12.25 -0.87 21.71
C TYR A 146 -11.31 -0.51 20.56
N LEU A 147 -10.80 -1.49 19.83
CA LEU A 147 -9.96 -1.23 18.66
C LEU A 147 -10.75 -0.67 17.48
N ASN A 148 -12.02 -1.07 17.29
CA ASN A 148 -12.90 -0.42 16.32
C ASN A 148 -13.07 1.06 16.62
N PHE A 149 -13.34 1.43 17.88
CA PHE A 149 -13.35 2.82 18.34
C PHE A 149 -12.05 3.53 17.98
N LEU A 150 -10.90 2.93 18.34
CA LEU A 150 -9.60 3.52 18.10
C LEU A 150 -9.33 3.79 16.60
N VAL A 151 -9.62 2.81 15.74
CA VAL A 151 -9.26 2.83 14.32
C VAL A 151 -10.29 3.55 13.46
N ARG A 152 -11.58 3.42 13.76
CA ARG A 152 -12.69 3.90 12.91
C ARG A 152 -13.29 5.22 13.38
N GLU A 153 -13.08 5.60 14.62
CA GLU A 153 -13.66 6.82 15.18
C GLU A 153 -12.56 7.79 15.65
N LEU A 154 -11.68 7.34 16.55
CA LEU A 154 -10.68 8.22 17.16
C LEU A 154 -9.57 8.62 16.18
N LYS A 155 -8.91 7.66 15.52
CA LYS A 155 -7.84 7.99 14.57
C LYS A 155 -8.32 8.94 13.45
N PRO A 156 -9.47 8.70 12.78
CA PRO A 156 -10.00 9.63 11.79
C PRO A 156 -10.31 11.03 12.35
N PHE A 157 -10.80 11.11 13.59
CA PHE A 157 -10.97 12.41 14.25
C PHE A 157 -9.63 13.13 14.44
N ILE A 158 -8.62 12.44 14.95
CA ILE A 158 -7.29 13.00 15.16
C ILE A 158 -6.66 13.46 13.84
N ASP A 159 -6.74 12.63 12.79
CA ASP A 159 -6.20 12.93 11.47
C ASP A 159 -6.88 14.14 10.80
N LYS A 160 -8.16 14.37 11.11
CA LYS A 160 -8.91 15.53 10.64
C LYS A 160 -8.59 16.81 11.42
N GLN A 161 -8.40 16.71 12.74
CA GLN A 161 -8.20 17.87 13.62
C GLN A 161 -6.75 18.33 13.69
N TYR A 162 -5.79 17.42 13.46
CA TYR A 162 -4.36 17.67 13.63
C TYR A 162 -3.57 17.30 12.39
N ARG A 163 -2.43 17.97 12.19
CA ARG A 163 -1.44 17.64 11.16
C ARG A 163 -0.71 16.34 11.47
N THR A 164 -1.33 15.21 11.15
CA THR A 164 -0.76 13.86 11.31
C THR A 164 -0.20 13.32 10.00
N ARG A 165 0.82 12.46 10.10
CA ARG A 165 1.16 11.51 9.03
C ARG A 165 0.22 10.32 9.20
N THR A 166 -0.73 10.18 8.29
CA THR A 166 -1.83 9.21 8.36
C THR A 166 -1.40 7.77 8.08
N ASP A 167 -0.21 7.60 7.48
CA ASP A 167 0.34 6.31 7.11
C ASP A 167 0.72 5.44 8.30
N ARG A 168 0.72 4.13 8.02
CA ARG A 168 1.07 3.08 8.97
C ARG A 168 2.44 3.30 9.60
N ALA A 169 3.46 3.63 8.80
CA ALA A 169 4.84 3.75 9.27
C ALA A 169 5.03 4.87 10.31
N SER A 170 4.08 5.82 10.37
CA SER A 170 4.10 6.97 11.27
C SER A 170 3.04 6.90 12.39
N THR A 171 2.30 5.80 12.49
CA THR A 171 1.23 5.60 13.48
C THR A 171 1.61 4.47 14.44
N PHE A 172 1.66 4.78 15.73
CA PHE A 172 2.11 3.86 16.78
C PHE A 172 1.12 3.73 17.94
N VAL A 173 1.21 2.63 18.68
CA VAL A 173 0.41 2.35 19.89
C VAL A 173 1.29 1.95 21.05
N MET A 174 0.99 2.42 22.26
CA MET A 174 1.86 2.18 23.41
C MET A 174 1.12 2.18 24.74
N GLY A 175 1.59 1.39 25.71
CA GLY A 175 1.07 1.44 27.08
C GLY A 175 1.83 0.52 28.03
N SER A 176 1.43 0.52 29.30
CA SER A 176 1.96 -0.39 30.33
C SER A 176 0.99 -1.47 30.73
N SER A 177 1.47 -2.60 31.24
CA SER A 177 0.63 -3.59 31.89
C SER A 177 -0.45 -4.07 30.91
N MET A 178 -1.74 -3.94 31.26
CA MET A 178 -2.85 -4.18 30.32
C MET A 178 -2.87 -3.20 29.15
N GLY A 179 -2.46 -1.95 29.34
CA GLY A 179 -2.25 -0.98 28.26
C GLY A 179 -1.17 -1.43 27.26
N GLY A 180 -0.12 -2.10 27.75
CA GLY A 180 0.89 -2.72 26.88
C GLY A 180 0.33 -3.91 26.11
N LEU A 181 -0.53 -4.69 26.75
CA LEU A 181 -1.21 -5.84 26.18
C LEU A 181 -2.15 -5.45 25.03
N ILE A 182 -3.02 -4.45 25.25
CA ILE A 182 -3.91 -3.94 24.20
C ILE A 182 -3.15 -3.22 23.08
N SER A 183 -1.97 -2.65 23.35
CA SER A 183 -1.16 -1.99 22.32
C SER A 183 -0.54 -3.00 21.35
N LEU A 184 0.01 -4.11 21.84
CA LEU A 184 0.44 -5.21 20.98
C LEU A 184 -0.78 -5.80 20.23
N TYR A 185 -1.91 -5.97 20.92
CA TYR A 185 -3.16 -6.41 20.31
C TYR A 185 -3.65 -5.50 19.18
N ALA A 186 -3.62 -4.19 19.38
CA ALA A 186 -3.98 -3.20 18.36
C ALA A 186 -3.14 -3.35 17.10
N GLN A 187 -1.81 -3.44 17.24
CA GLN A 187 -0.92 -3.56 16.09
C GLN A 187 -1.13 -4.86 15.33
N VAL A 188 -1.26 -5.97 16.03
CA VAL A 188 -1.39 -7.28 15.40
C VAL A 188 -2.79 -7.46 14.78
N GLN A 189 -3.84 -6.84 15.33
CA GLN A 189 -5.18 -6.84 14.71
C GLN A 189 -5.30 -5.87 13.52
N TYR A 190 -4.60 -4.75 13.58
CA TYR A 190 -4.62 -3.70 12.55
C TYR A 190 -3.18 -3.40 12.08
N PRO A 191 -2.47 -4.38 11.51
CA PRO A 191 -1.09 -4.21 11.06
C PRO A 191 -1.00 -3.17 9.93
N GLU A 192 -2.06 -2.98 9.16
CA GLU A 192 -2.17 -1.92 8.15
C GLU A 192 -2.31 -0.50 8.74
N VAL A 193 -2.68 -0.38 10.02
CA VAL A 193 -2.86 0.92 10.68
C VAL A 193 -1.65 1.28 11.54
N PHE A 194 -1.10 0.33 12.30
CA PHE A 194 -0.04 0.61 13.26
C PHE A 194 1.31 0.06 12.82
N GLY A 195 2.25 0.94 12.51
CA GLY A 195 3.62 0.58 12.15
C GLY A 195 4.47 0.14 13.32
N GLY A 196 4.06 0.42 14.55
CA GLY A 196 4.79 -0.04 15.73
C GLY A 196 3.94 -0.12 17.00
N SER A 197 4.31 -1.04 17.90
CA SER A 197 3.78 -1.07 19.26
C SER A 197 4.90 -1.09 20.31
N ALA A 198 4.62 -0.51 21.47
CA ALA A 198 5.47 -0.62 22.65
C ALA A 198 4.66 -1.06 23.88
N SER A 199 5.06 -2.20 24.45
CA SER A 199 4.37 -2.86 25.57
C SER A 199 5.28 -2.88 26.80
N LEU A 200 5.11 -1.88 27.67
CA LEU A 200 5.90 -1.78 28.88
C LEU A 200 5.34 -2.70 29.97
N SER A 201 6.17 -3.55 30.58
CA SER A 201 5.72 -4.51 31.62
C SER A 201 4.41 -5.22 31.25
N MET A 202 4.32 -5.78 30.03
CA MET A 202 3.06 -6.30 29.50
C MET A 202 2.40 -7.32 30.45
N HIS A 203 1.09 -7.21 30.65
CA HIS A 203 0.37 -8.07 31.59
C HIS A 203 0.08 -9.47 31.02
N TRP A 204 1.10 -10.33 31.00
CA TRP A 204 1.04 -11.68 30.43
C TRP A 204 0.07 -12.66 31.09
N LEU A 205 -0.28 -12.42 32.35
CA LEU A 205 -1.04 -13.37 33.17
C LEU A 205 -2.51 -13.47 32.75
N LEU A 206 -3.04 -12.44 32.07
CA LEU A 206 -4.44 -12.26 31.63
C LEU A 206 -5.52 -12.33 32.75
N GLY A 207 -5.26 -12.96 33.88
CA GLY A 207 -6.09 -12.92 35.08
C GLY A 207 -5.85 -11.64 35.88
N ASN A 208 -6.81 -11.25 36.72
CA ASN A 208 -6.63 -10.13 37.64
C ASN A 208 -5.41 -10.42 38.56
N SER A 209 -4.57 -9.41 38.84
CA SER A 209 -3.22 -9.56 39.40
C SER A 209 -3.14 -10.38 40.71
N GLY A 210 -4.24 -10.47 41.46
CA GLY A 210 -4.37 -11.26 42.69
C GLY A 210 -5.03 -12.63 42.55
N ALA A 211 -5.52 -13.01 41.37
CA ALA A 211 -6.19 -14.30 41.16
C ALA A 211 -5.17 -15.46 41.04
N PRO A 212 -5.44 -16.63 41.64
CA PRO A 212 -4.62 -17.81 41.43
C PRO A 212 -4.74 -18.26 39.97
N LEU A 213 -3.60 -18.59 39.35
CA LEU A 213 -3.59 -19.16 38.01
C LEU A 213 -3.96 -20.65 38.05
N PRO A 214 -4.80 -21.16 37.12
CA PRO A 214 -5.07 -22.58 37.02
C PRO A 214 -3.82 -23.31 36.50
N GLU A 215 -3.33 -24.32 37.21
CA GLU A 215 -2.16 -25.13 36.80
C GLU A 215 -1.04 -24.30 36.14
N PRO A 216 -0.34 -23.42 36.90
CA PRO A 216 0.43 -22.30 36.33
C PRO A 216 1.38 -22.64 35.17
N PRO A 217 2.13 -23.77 35.17
CA PRO A 217 2.96 -24.16 34.03
C PRO A 217 2.16 -24.53 32.77
N LEU A 218 0.98 -25.14 32.93
CA LEU A 218 0.10 -25.48 31.81
C LEU A 218 -0.56 -24.22 31.24
N TYR A 219 -1.12 -23.37 32.10
CA TYR A 219 -1.75 -22.12 31.66
C TYR A 219 -0.78 -21.17 30.97
N THR A 220 0.44 -21.02 31.51
CA THR A 220 1.51 -20.23 30.85
C THR A 220 1.77 -20.71 29.43
N ARG A 221 1.86 -22.02 29.20
CA ARG A 221 2.06 -22.61 27.86
C ARG A 221 0.86 -22.39 26.94
N GLN A 222 -0.36 -22.45 27.47
CA GLN A 222 -1.59 -22.18 26.70
C GLN A 222 -1.64 -20.72 26.22
N VAL A 223 -1.33 -19.77 27.11
CA VAL A 223 -1.24 -18.35 26.77
C VAL A 223 -0.17 -18.12 25.70
N LEU A 224 1.05 -18.64 25.89
CA LEU A 224 2.12 -18.50 24.91
C LEU A 224 1.72 -19.06 23.54
N ARG A 225 1.15 -20.26 23.50
CA ARG A 225 0.69 -20.88 22.25
C ARG A 225 -0.39 -20.03 21.56
N ALA A 226 -1.31 -19.44 22.33
CA ALA A 226 -2.32 -18.55 21.79
C ALA A 226 -1.68 -17.30 21.17
N PHE A 227 -0.68 -16.70 21.82
CA PHE A 227 0.08 -15.56 21.26
C PHE A 227 0.83 -15.91 19.98
N GLU A 228 1.56 -17.02 19.98
CA GLU A 228 2.30 -17.49 18.80
C GLU A 228 1.35 -17.75 17.63
N THR A 229 0.24 -18.45 17.88
CA THR A 229 -0.79 -18.74 16.88
C THR A 229 -1.39 -17.46 16.31
N TRP A 230 -1.77 -16.54 17.18
CA TRP A 230 -2.39 -15.29 16.79
C TRP A 230 -1.45 -14.39 15.99
N ILE A 231 -0.20 -14.22 16.41
CA ILE A 231 0.80 -13.42 15.66
C ILE A 231 1.13 -14.07 14.33
N ALA A 232 1.24 -15.40 14.28
CA ALA A 232 1.49 -16.13 13.03
C ALA A 232 0.36 -15.90 12.00
N LEU A 233 -0.88 -15.72 12.46
CA LEU A 233 -2.05 -15.45 11.60
C LEU A 233 -2.21 -13.97 11.25
N ALA A 234 -1.55 -13.06 11.95
CA ALA A 234 -1.72 -11.62 11.79
C ALA A 234 -0.90 -10.98 10.65
N HIS A 235 -0.09 -11.78 9.94
CA HIS A 235 0.74 -11.34 8.81
C HIS A 235 1.60 -10.10 9.11
N LEU A 236 2.05 -9.92 10.36
CA LEU A 236 3.05 -8.93 10.67
C LEU A 236 4.34 -9.24 9.92
N SER A 237 5.00 -8.19 9.44
CA SER A 237 6.27 -8.29 8.73
C SER A 237 7.34 -7.46 9.45
N PRO A 238 8.53 -8.03 9.73
CA PRO A 238 9.64 -7.30 10.35
C PRO A 238 10.18 -6.16 9.47
N ASN A 239 9.82 -6.10 8.18
CA ASN A 239 10.22 -5.04 7.26
C ASN A 239 9.27 -3.84 7.27
N ARG A 240 8.08 -4.01 7.87
CA ARG A 240 7.04 -2.99 7.98
C ARG A 240 6.84 -2.55 9.41
N HIS A 241 6.89 -3.49 10.35
CA HIS A 241 6.41 -3.28 11.71
C HIS A 241 7.55 -3.27 12.71
N ARG A 242 7.37 -2.55 13.81
CA ARG A 242 8.28 -2.53 14.96
C ARG A 242 7.54 -3.02 16.21
N ILE A 243 8.19 -3.84 17.03
CA ILE A 243 7.62 -4.30 18.30
C ILE A 243 8.64 -4.10 19.42
N TYR A 244 8.27 -3.31 20.42
CA TYR A 244 9.02 -3.14 21.67
C TYR A 244 8.27 -3.82 22.80
N VAL A 245 8.96 -4.64 23.58
CA VAL A 245 8.46 -5.17 24.86
C VAL A 245 9.50 -4.90 25.93
N ASP A 246 9.06 -4.65 27.16
CA ASP A 246 9.98 -4.71 28.28
C ASP A 246 9.35 -5.25 29.57
N ARG A 247 10.20 -5.46 30.58
CA ARG A 247 9.78 -5.74 31.96
C ARG A 247 10.84 -5.34 32.97
N GLY A 248 10.41 -5.13 34.20
CA GLY A 248 11.25 -5.15 35.39
C GLY A 248 11.53 -6.56 35.92
N THR A 249 12.01 -6.63 37.15
CA THR A 249 12.27 -7.90 37.87
C THR A 249 11.59 -7.99 39.22
N GLU A 250 11.00 -6.91 39.72
CA GLU A 250 10.40 -6.86 41.05
C GLU A 250 8.88 -6.84 41.00
N THR A 251 8.24 -7.12 42.14
CA THR A 251 6.77 -7.07 42.31
C THR A 251 6.03 -7.97 41.30
N LEU A 252 5.07 -7.44 40.54
CA LEU A 252 4.33 -8.19 39.53
C LEU A 252 5.21 -8.62 38.34
N ASP A 253 6.21 -7.83 37.97
CA ASP A 253 7.09 -8.10 36.83
C ASP A 253 7.98 -9.33 37.01
N ALA A 254 8.28 -9.69 38.26
CA ALA A 254 8.99 -10.93 38.62
C ALA A 254 8.29 -12.19 38.04
N ARG A 255 6.98 -12.10 37.79
CA ARG A 255 6.15 -13.21 37.28
C ARG A 255 6.15 -13.32 35.75
N TYR A 256 6.78 -12.40 35.02
CA TYR A 256 6.71 -12.33 33.54
C TYR A 256 7.85 -13.05 32.81
N THR A 257 8.91 -13.49 33.50
CA THR A 257 10.01 -14.24 32.88
C THR A 257 9.56 -15.49 32.11
N PRO A 258 8.64 -16.33 32.64
CA PRO A 258 8.18 -17.53 31.93
C PRO A 258 7.44 -17.25 30.61
N TYR A 259 7.02 -16.01 30.37
CA TYR A 259 6.32 -15.59 29.16
C TYR A 259 7.26 -14.86 28.19
N THR A 260 8.04 -13.90 28.70
CA THR A 260 8.90 -13.04 27.88
C THR A 260 10.00 -13.82 27.14
N ALA A 261 10.68 -14.76 27.81
CA ALA A 261 11.78 -15.50 27.16
C ALA A 261 11.34 -16.42 26.01
N PRO A 262 10.27 -17.24 26.13
CA PRO A 262 9.74 -18.01 25.00
C PRO A 262 9.23 -17.12 23.86
N PHE A 263 8.57 -16.00 24.19
CA PHE A 263 8.09 -15.04 23.20
C PHE A 263 9.23 -14.43 22.39
N GLU A 264 10.33 -14.01 23.03
CA GLU A 264 11.53 -13.52 22.34
C GLU A 264 12.11 -14.57 21.39
N ALA A 265 12.20 -15.82 21.85
CA ALA A 265 12.68 -16.92 21.02
C ALA A 265 11.76 -17.15 19.81
N PHE A 266 10.44 -17.06 19.98
CA PHE A 266 9.48 -17.12 18.88
C PHE A 266 9.70 -15.99 17.87
N MET A 267 9.80 -14.73 18.32
CA MET A 267 10.01 -13.59 17.43
C MET A 267 11.30 -13.72 16.62
N ARG A 268 12.40 -14.17 17.24
CA ARG A 268 13.66 -14.43 16.54
C ARG A 268 13.53 -15.55 15.50
N ARG A 269 12.88 -16.67 15.84
CA ARG A 269 12.60 -17.77 14.90
C ARG A 269 11.70 -17.32 13.74
N ALA A 270 10.77 -16.40 14.00
CA ALA A 270 9.91 -15.78 13.00
C ALA A 270 10.64 -14.70 12.15
N GLY A 271 11.96 -14.56 12.31
CA GLY A 271 12.80 -13.72 11.45
C GLY A 271 12.85 -12.24 11.84
N TRP A 272 12.38 -11.88 13.04
CA TRP A 272 12.48 -10.52 13.57
C TRP A 272 13.89 -10.23 14.07
N GLY A 273 14.53 -9.26 13.43
CA GLY A 273 15.82 -8.69 13.82
C GLY A 273 15.62 -7.40 14.61
N ASP A 274 16.25 -6.32 14.16
CA ASP A 274 16.25 -5.01 14.84
C ASP A 274 14.86 -4.36 14.94
N SER A 275 13.88 -4.83 14.18
CA SER A 275 12.49 -4.42 14.28
C SER A 275 11.72 -5.05 15.46
N PHE A 276 12.36 -5.92 16.24
CA PHE A 276 11.86 -6.39 17.53
C PHE A 276 12.90 -6.15 18.62
N THR A 277 12.48 -5.59 19.75
CA THR A 277 13.32 -5.48 20.94
C THR A 277 12.58 -5.91 22.19
N SER A 278 13.30 -6.60 23.08
CA SER A 278 12.84 -6.96 24.41
C SER A 278 13.88 -6.50 25.42
N ARG A 279 13.49 -5.70 26.41
CA ARG A 279 14.39 -5.16 27.45
C ARG A 279 14.00 -5.65 28.85
N ILE A 280 15.02 -5.94 29.66
CA ILE A 280 14.87 -6.28 31.08
C ILE A 280 15.56 -5.20 31.89
N TYR A 281 14.87 -4.68 32.90
CA TYR A 281 15.38 -3.66 33.82
C TYR A 281 15.46 -4.24 35.24
N PRO A 282 16.64 -4.73 35.66
CA PRO A 282 16.81 -5.29 37.00
C PRO A 282 16.51 -4.27 38.10
N GLY A 283 15.83 -4.72 39.16
CA GLY A 283 15.50 -3.94 40.34
C GLY A 283 14.33 -2.95 40.17
N THR A 284 13.67 -2.91 39.01
CA THR A 284 12.50 -2.05 38.79
C THR A 284 11.19 -2.81 39.05
N ASP A 285 10.23 -2.13 39.67
CA ASP A 285 8.89 -2.63 40.00
C ASP A 285 7.84 -2.35 38.90
N HIS A 286 6.61 -2.83 39.10
CA HIS A 286 5.48 -2.64 38.19
C HIS A 286 4.72 -1.35 38.52
N SER A 287 5.32 -0.19 38.24
CA SER A 287 4.80 1.13 38.63
C SER A 287 5.01 2.23 37.59
N GLU A 288 4.23 3.31 37.70
CA GLU A 288 4.37 4.54 36.89
C GLU A 288 5.76 5.16 37.01
N LYS A 289 6.39 5.08 38.19
CA LYS A 289 7.76 5.53 38.41
C LYS A 289 8.76 4.77 37.56
N SER A 290 8.67 3.44 37.55
CA SER A 290 9.58 2.59 36.79
C SER A 290 9.38 2.74 35.28
N TRP A 291 8.13 2.86 34.81
CA TRP A 291 7.83 3.13 33.40
C TRP A 291 8.31 4.52 32.96
N SER A 292 8.12 5.54 33.78
CA SER A 292 8.65 6.89 33.55
C SER A 292 10.18 6.88 33.38
N ALA A 293 10.90 6.22 34.27
CA ALA A 293 12.37 6.20 34.29
C ALA A 293 12.99 5.61 33.02
N ARG A 294 12.31 4.67 32.36
CA ARG A 294 12.80 3.97 31.16
C ARG A 294 12.09 4.35 29.86
N LEU A 295 11.22 5.37 29.90
CA LEU A 295 10.36 5.77 28.79
C LEU A 295 11.12 6.19 27.53
N ALA A 296 12.38 6.61 27.69
CA ALA A 296 13.21 7.02 26.56
C ALA A 296 13.46 5.89 25.55
N ASP A 297 13.58 4.65 26.02
CA ASP A 297 13.91 3.49 25.20
C ASP A 297 12.78 3.11 24.22
N PRO A 298 11.51 2.92 24.64
CA PRO A 298 10.42 2.64 23.72
C PRO A 298 10.14 3.81 22.77
N LEU A 299 10.21 5.06 23.24
CA LEU A 299 10.03 6.22 22.37
C LEU A 299 11.11 6.30 21.29
N THR A 300 12.38 6.09 21.67
CA THR A 300 13.50 6.07 20.72
C THR A 300 13.44 4.86 19.81
N PHE A 301 12.87 3.73 20.22
CA PHE A 301 12.72 2.57 19.34
C PHE A 301 11.61 2.77 18.30
N LEU A 302 10.42 3.19 18.74
CA LEU A 302 9.30 3.44 17.84
C LEU A 302 9.62 4.56 16.85
N LEU A 303 10.15 5.66 17.36
CA LEU A 303 10.52 6.85 16.60
C LEU A 303 12.02 6.87 16.26
N ALA A 304 12.68 5.71 16.26
CA ALA A 304 14.11 5.61 15.95
C ALA A 304 14.37 6.39 14.67
N PRO A 305 15.38 7.28 14.64
CA PRO A 305 15.61 8.19 13.54
C PRO A 305 15.98 7.41 12.28
N GLY A 306 14.94 6.91 11.61
CA GLY A 306 14.87 6.91 10.17
C GLY A 306 14.63 8.32 9.67
N ASP A 307 14.16 9.26 10.49
CA ASP A 307 13.59 10.54 10.03
C ASP A 307 14.58 11.59 9.52
N GLY A 308 15.88 11.54 9.84
CA GLY A 308 16.86 12.41 9.17
C GLY A 308 17.10 11.98 7.72
N ALA A 309 17.40 10.70 7.55
CA ALA A 309 17.63 10.08 6.25
C ALA A 309 16.33 9.96 5.44
N GLU A 310 15.19 9.69 6.07
CA GLU A 310 13.88 9.56 5.44
C GLU A 310 13.28 10.92 5.13
N ALA A 311 13.44 11.96 5.97
CA ALA A 311 13.06 13.31 5.56
C ALA A 311 13.97 13.82 4.43
N GLN A 312 15.27 13.49 4.45
CA GLN A 312 16.17 13.81 3.35
C GLN A 312 15.80 13.02 2.08
N ALA A 313 15.42 11.74 2.21
CA ALA A 313 14.96 10.91 1.10
C ALA A 313 13.62 11.42 0.56
N GLU A 314 12.67 11.78 1.41
CA GLU A 314 11.40 12.39 1.01
C GLU A 314 11.62 13.74 0.33
N ALA A 315 12.53 14.58 0.85
CA ALA A 315 12.92 15.82 0.19
C ALA A 315 13.56 15.57 -1.17
N ALA A 316 14.42 14.55 -1.32
CA ALA A 316 15.02 14.16 -2.59
C ALA A 316 13.98 13.62 -3.58
N ARG A 317 13.02 12.81 -3.11
CA ARG A 317 11.87 12.31 -3.88
C ARG A 317 10.97 13.44 -4.35
N LEU A 318 10.66 14.40 -3.47
CA LEU A 318 9.89 15.59 -3.83
C LEU A 318 10.64 16.50 -4.81
N ALA A 319 11.97 16.65 -4.65
CA ALA A 319 12.79 17.39 -5.60
C ALA A 319 12.79 16.70 -6.98
N GLN A 320 12.88 15.38 -7.03
CA GLN A 320 12.72 14.62 -8.27
C GLN A 320 11.35 14.86 -8.92
N LEU A 321 10.25 14.80 -8.16
CA LEU A 321 8.91 15.05 -8.69
C LEU A 321 8.71 16.49 -9.18
N ARG A 322 9.32 17.47 -8.52
CA ARG A 322 9.28 18.88 -8.98
C ARG A 322 10.02 19.09 -10.30
N ALA A 323 11.03 18.26 -10.58
CA ALA A 323 11.78 18.24 -11.83
C ALA A 323 11.24 17.22 -12.85
N ALA A 324 10.18 16.48 -12.51
CA ALA A 324 9.61 15.45 -13.37
C ALA A 324 8.99 16.06 -14.64
N GLN A 325 9.00 15.27 -15.70
CA GLN A 325 8.42 15.67 -16.98
C GLN A 325 6.91 15.46 -16.96
N MET A 326 6.18 16.14 -17.84
CA MET A 326 4.79 15.78 -18.11
C MET A 326 4.72 14.34 -18.63
N PRO A 327 3.66 13.57 -18.33
CA PRO A 327 3.54 12.16 -18.72
C PRO A 327 3.84 11.87 -20.19
N ASP A 328 3.32 12.68 -21.12
CA ASP A 328 3.58 12.52 -22.56
C ASP A 328 5.06 12.70 -22.90
N ASP A 329 5.68 13.77 -22.39
CA ASP A 329 7.08 14.10 -22.70
C ASP A 329 8.02 13.03 -22.14
N TYR A 330 7.71 12.52 -20.94
CA TYR A 330 8.42 11.42 -20.33
C TYR A 330 8.34 10.13 -21.16
N LEU A 331 7.13 9.78 -21.60
CA LEU A 331 6.91 8.61 -22.43
C LEU A 331 7.70 8.71 -23.75
N LEU A 332 7.65 9.85 -24.42
CA LEU A 332 8.40 10.10 -25.65
C LEU A 332 9.91 10.08 -25.41
N ALA A 333 10.39 10.57 -24.26
CA ALA A 333 11.80 10.54 -23.92
C ALA A 333 12.36 9.13 -23.84
N LYS A 334 11.57 8.12 -23.44
CA LYS A 334 12.00 6.71 -23.42
C LYS A 334 12.33 6.15 -24.79
N PHE A 335 11.63 6.61 -25.82
CA PHE A 335 11.92 6.19 -27.20
C PHE A 335 13.23 6.76 -27.77
N ARG A 336 13.97 7.61 -27.04
CA ARG A 336 15.33 8.02 -27.44
C ARG A 336 16.34 6.88 -27.31
N SER A 337 16.15 5.98 -26.35
CA SER A 337 17.05 4.86 -26.06
C SER A 337 16.41 3.48 -26.23
N ALA A 338 15.09 3.40 -26.23
CA ALA A 338 14.33 2.17 -26.42
C ALA A 338 13.58 2.16 -27.76
N ASP A 339 13.40 0.97 -28.31
CA ASP A 339 12.50 0.72 -29.44
C ASP A 339 11.12 0.28 -28.96
N ILE A 340 11.07 -0.38 -27.80
CA ILE A 340 9.84 -0.84 -27.17
C ILE A 340 9.74 -0.24 -25.78
N VAL A 341 8.62 0.43 -25.52
CA VAL A 341 8.22 0.82 -24.17
C VAL A 341 7.02 -0.03 -23.76
N LEU A 342 7.21 -0.89 -22.77
CA LEU A 342 6.16 -1.69 -22.13
C LEU A 342 5.45 -0.81 -21.09
N LEU A 343 4.23 -0.40 -21.40
CA LEU A 343 3.39 0.39 -20.49
C LEU A 343 2.48 -0.56 -19.70
N GLY A 344 2.86 -0.80 -18.44
CA GLY A 344 2.16 -1.69 -17.53
C GLY A 344 0.94 -1.03 -16.89
N GLU A 345 -0.24 -1.63 -17.05
CA GLU A 345 -1.51 -1.16 -16.49
C GLU A 345 -2.23 -2.19 -15.59
N ASP A 346 -3.15 -1.70 -14.75
CA ASP A 346 -4.05 -2.49 -13.86
C ASP A 346 -5.23 -3.15 -14.62
N HIS A 347 -5.34 -2.84 -15.91
CA HIS A 347 -6.49 -3.04 -16.78
C HIS A 347 -7.73 -2.21 -16.44
N ALA A 348 -8.46 -1.84 -17.50
CA ALA A 348 -9.76 -1.20 -17.42
C ALA A 348 -9.79 0.04 -16.50
N VAL A 349 -8.70 0.82 -16.51
CA VAL A 349 -8.63 2.14 -15.88
C VAL A 349 -8.78 3.19 -16.97
N LYS A 350 -9.87 3.95 -16.93
CA LYS A 350 -10.26 4.90 -17.98
C LYS A 350 -9.17 5.91 -18.31
N GLN A 351 -8.50 6.44 -17.28
CA GLN A 351 -7.46 7.45 -17.38
C GLN A 351 -6.23 6.90 -18.12
N SER A 352 -5.85 5.66 -17.84
CA SER A 352 -4.73 4.96 -18.49
C SER A 352 -4.96 4.83 -19.99
N ILE A 353 -6.16 4.41 -20.39
CA ILE A 353 -6.53 4.20 -21.80
C ILE A 353 -6.62 5.54 -22.54
N ALA A 354 -7.23 6.55 -21.91
CA ALA A 354 -7.32 7.90 -22.48
C ALA A 354 -5.93 8.53 -22.68
N PHE A 355 -4.99 8.31 -21.76
CA PHE A 355 -3.61 8.75 -21.90
C PHE A 355 -2.95 8.17 -23.16
N VAL A 356 -3.10 6.85 -23.40
CA VAL A 356 -2.58 6.19 -24.60
C VAL A 356 -3.23 6.76 -25.88
N ALA A 357 -4.55 6.94 -25.88
CA ALA A 357 -5.27 7.53 -27.03
C ALA A 357 -4.72 8.93 -27.39
N ASN A 358 -4.52 9.76 -26.38
CA ASN A 358 -4.03 11.14 -26.55
C ASN A 358 -2.55 11.20 -26.98
N ALA A 359 -1.76 10.17 -26.67
CA ALA A 359 -0.35 10.11 -27.03
C ALA A 359 -0.11 9.79 -28.52
N ILE A 360 -1.08 9.21 -29.24
CA ILE A 360 -0.93 8.71 -30.63
C ILE A 360 -0.28 9.75 -31.58
N PRO A 361 -0.76 11.00 -31.67
CA PRO A 361 -0.17 11.97 -32.60
C PRO A 361 1.29 12.31 -32.26
N LYS A 362 1.61 12.41 -30.96
CA LYS A 362 2.96 12.72 -30.49
C LYS A 362 3.92 11.55 -30.69
N LEU A 363 3.45 10.32 -30.46
CA LEU A 363 4.19 9.08 -30.75
C LEU A 363 4.56 9.01 -32.22
N TYR A 364 3.59 9.24 -33.12
CA TYR A 364 3.83 9.23 -34.56
C TYR A 364 4.85 10.30 -34.97
N ALA A 365 4.74 11.52 -34.44
CA ALA A 365 5.69 12.60 -34.67
C ALA A 365 7.12 12.25 -34.20
N ALA A 366 7.24 11.43 -33.16
CA ALA A 366 8.51 10.91 -32.64
C ALA A 366 9.01 9.64 -33.36
N GLY A 367 8.36 9.22 -34.46
CA GLY A 367 8.75 8.03 -35.24
C GLY A 367 8.28 6.70 -34.64
N VAL A 368 7.38 6.73 -33.65
CA VAL A 368 6.72 5.54 -33.10
C VAL A 368 5.41 5.33 -33.84
N THR A 369 5.37 4.35 -34.74
CA THR A 369 4.25 4.13 -35.66
C THR A 369 3.32 3.00 -35.26
N ASN A 370 3.61 2.33 -34.14
CA ASN A 370 2.87 1.14 -33.71
C ASN A 370 2.42 1.29 -32.26
N LEU A 371 1.14 1.02 -32.01
CA LEU A 371 0.62 0.64 -30.70
C LEU A 371 0.42 -0.88 -30.71
N VAL A 372 1.17 -1.61 -29.89
CA VAL A 372 0.91 -3.03 -29.70
C VAL A 372 -0.02 -3.17 -28.50
N MET A 373 -1.11 -3.90 -28.66
CA MET A 373 -2.13 -4.04 -27.63
C MET A 373 -2.31 -5.51 -27.26
N GLU A 374 -2.32 -5.77 -25.95
CA GLU A 374 -2.56 -7.10 -25.40
C GLU A 374 -3.95 -7.64 -25.79
N PHE A 375 -4.94 -6.73 -25.84
CA PHE A 375 -6.36 -6.99 -25.96
C PHE A 375 -6.83 -7.15 -27.41
N GLY A 376 -6.30 -8.15 -28.09
CA GLY A 376 -6.67 -8.47 -29.46
C GLY A 376 -5.91 -9.66 -30.01
N ALA A 377 -6.47 -10.31 -31.02
CA ALA A 377 -5.96 -11.55 -31.60
C ALA A 377 -5.26 -11.33 -32.96
N GLU A 378 -4.15 -12.03 -33.23
CA GLU A 378 -3.42 -11.99 -34.51
C GLU A 378 -4.33 -12.37 -35.69
N GLU A 379 -5.26 -13.29 -35.48
CA GLU A 379 -6.24 -13.76 -36.45
C GLU A 379 -7.09 -12.62 -37.04
N ASP A 380 -7.33 -11.58 -36.24
CA ASP A 380 -8.13 -10.41 -36.58
C ASP A 380 -7.29 -9.22 -37.10
N GLN A 381 -5.97 -9.36 -37.21
CA GLN A 381 -5.05 -8.27 -37.54
C GLN A 381 -5.39 -7.58 -38.87
N ALA A 382 -5.72 -8.35 -39.92
CA ALA A 382 -6.06 -7.79 -41.23
C ALA A 382 -7.38 -7.02 -41.21
N ALA A 383 -8.35 -7.45 -40.39
CA ALA A 383 -9.61 -6.74 -40.22
C ALA A 383 -9.41 -5.45 -39.41
N LEU A 384 -8.56 -5.48 -38.39
CA LEU A 384 -8.18 -4.28 -37.63
C LEU A 384 -7.43 -3.26 -38.49
N ASP A 385 -6.45 -3.69 -39.29
CA ASP A 385 -5.71 -2.81 -40.21
C ASP A 385 -6.66 -2.10 -41.19
N ARG A 386 -7.68 -2.83 -41.71
CA ARG A 386 -8.73 -2.24 -42.54
C ARG A 386 -9.60 -1.26 -41.76
N LEU A 387 -10.04 -1.61 -40.55
CA LEU A 387 -10.88 -0.76 -39.71
C LEU A 387 -10.21 0.61 -39.46
N VAL A 388 -8.94 0.63 -39.08
CA VAL A 388 -8.23 1.88 -38.72
C VAL A 388 -7.77 2.71 -39.92
N THR A 389 -8.00 2.23 -41.14
CA THR A 389 -7.69 2.96 -42.39
C THR A 389 -8.91 3.15 -43.30
N ALA A 390 -10.08 2.65 -42.89
CA ALA A 390 -11.30 2.71 -43.65
C ALA A 390 -11.79 4.16 -43.90
N PRO A 391 -12.49 4.42 -45.01
CA PRO A 391 -13.07 5.74 -45.27
C PRO A 391 -14.07 6.21 -44.19
N ALA A 392 -14.77 5.26 -43.56
CA ALA A 392 -15.69 5.48 -42.45
C ALA A 392 -15.41 4.47 -41.33
N TYR A 393 -15.56 4.90 -40.08
CA TYR A 393 -15.34 4.02 -38.92
C TYR A 393 -16.55 3.12 -38.67
N ASP A 394 -16.30 1.82 -38.56
CA ASP A 394 -17.32 0.82 -38.25
C ASP A 394 -17.23 0.39 -36.78
N ALA A 395 -18.17 0.91 -35.97
CA ALA A 395 -18.23 0.58 -34.54
C ALA A 395 -18.68 -0.86 -34.26
N ALA A 396 -19.46 -1.48 -35.16
CA ALA A 396 -19.88 -2.87 -35.02
C ALA A 396 -18.71 -3.82 -35.30
N ALA A 397 -17.92 -3.54 -36.34
CA ALA A 397 -16.68 -4.26 -36.59
C ALA A 397 -15.69 -4.12 -35.41
N ALA A 398 -15.53 -2.90 -34.87
CA ALA A 398 -14.70 -2.66 -33.69
C ALA A 398 -15.14 -3.49 -32.47
N ARG A 399 -16.45 -3.60 -32.23
CA ARG A 399 -17.01 -4.47 -31.18
C ARG A 399 -16.71 -5.94 -31.46
N GLN A 400 -16.90 -6.40 -32.69
CA GLN A 400 -16.68 -7.79 -33.06
C GLN A 400 -15.22 -8.23 -32.87
N LEU A 401 -14.25 -7.39 -33.24
CA LEU A 401 -12.82 -7.67 -33.05
C LEU A 401 -12.49 -7.90 -31.57
N MET A 402 -13.04 -7.08 -30.68
CA MET A 402 -12.81 -7.23 -29.24
C MET A 402 -13.51 -8.47 -28.68
N PHE A 403 -14.74 -8.73 -29.12
CA PHE A 403 -15.52 -9.92 -28.72
C PHE A 403 -14.85 -11.23 -29.16
N ASN A 404 -14.26 -11.25 -30.37
CA ASN A 404 -13.54 -12.40 -30.89
C ASN A 404 -12.33 -12.78 -30.02
N TYR A 405 -11.63 -11.77 -29.48
CA TYR A 405 -10.47 -11.99 -28.61
C TYR A 405 -10.89 -12.53 -27.24
N ASN A 406 -11.81 -11.83 -26.58
CA ASN A 406 -12.28 -12.22 -25.25
C ASN A 406 -13.72 -11.74 -25.04
N VAL A 407 -14.63 -12.69 -24.90
CA VAL A 407 -16.08 -12.46 -24.75
C VAL A 407 -16.45 -11.69 -23.47
N MET A 408 -15.51 -11.52 -22.54
CA MET A 408 -15.65 -10.72 -21.32
C MET A 408 -15.03 -9.32 -21.42
N TRP A 409 -14.26 -9.02 -22.47
CA TRP A 409 -13.53 -7.75 -22.59
C TRP A 409 -14.40 -6.61 -23.15
N SER A 410 -15.48 -6.30 -22.43
CA SER A 410 -16.57 -5.42 -22.87
C SER A 410 -16.31 -3.92 -22.82
N TRP A 411 -15.04 -3.51 -22.67
CA TRP A 411 -14.70 -2.12 -22.39
C TRP A 411 -14.78 -1.23 -23.64
N GLN A 412 -15.58 -0.16 -23.58
CA GLN A 412 -15.70 0.82 -24.67
C GLN A 412 -14.38 1.53 -24.91
N ASP A 413 -13.70 1.96 -23.84
CA ASP A 413 -12.49 2.79 -23.91
C ASP A 413 -11.34 2.12 -24.68
N TYR A 414 -11.16 0.79 -24.59
CA TYR A 414 -10.15 0.09 -25.40
C TYR A 414 -10.49 0.10 -26.90
N ARG A 415 -11.77 0.05 -27.28
CA ARG A 415 -12.19 0.19 -28.68
C ARG A 415 -12.09 1.63 -29.15
N ASP A 416 -12.17 2.60 -28.24
CA ASP A 416 -11.88 4.00 -28.55
C ASP A 416 -10.41 4.21 -28.94
N LEU A 417 -9.48 3.31 -28.57
CA LEU A 417 -8.13 3.30 -29.16
C LEU A 417 -8.16 3.01 -30.66
N TYR A 418 -8.99 2.07 -31.13
CA TYR A 418 -9.18 1.83 -32.56
C TYR A 418 -9.73 3.08 -33.26
N ARG A 419 -10.70 3.75 -32.63
CA ARG A 419 -11.28 4.99 -33.14
C ARG A 419 -10.26 6.13 -33.16
N ALA A 420 -9.44 6.26 -32.13
CA ALA A 420 -8.41 7.29 -32.04
C ALA A 420 -7.34 7.12 -33.13
N VAL A 421 -6.88 5.89 -33.37
CA VAL A 421 -5.95 5.60 -34.47
C VAL A 421 -6.61 5.85 -35.83
N TRP A 422 -7.86 5.41 -36.03
CA TRP A 422 -8.61 5.72 -37.25
C TRP A 422 -8.70 7.22 -37.50
N ALA A 423 -9.14 7.99 -36.50
CA ALA A 423 -9.30 9.43 -36.59
C ALA A 423 -7.96 10.11 -36.89
N PHE A 424 -6.88 9.69 -36.22
CA PHE A 424 -5.53 10.21 -36.47
C PHE A 424 -5.04 9.89 -37.89
N ASN A 425 -5.22 8.66 -38.37
CA ASN A 425 -4.81 8.25 -39.72
C ASN A 425 -5.50 9.09 -40.82
N ARG A 426 -6.73 9.56 -40.58
CA ARG A 426 -7.44 10.47 -41.50
C ARG A 426 -6.82 11.87 -41.57
N THR A 427 -6.03 12.27 -40.58
CA THR A 427 -5.29 13.55 -40.57
C THR A 427 -3.96 13.48 -41.32
N LEU A 428 -3.46 12.28 -41.62
CA LEU A 428 -2.15 12.10 -42.24
C LEU A 428 -2.15 12.55 -43.71
N PRO A 429 -1.07 13.21 -44.18
CA PRO A 429 -0.88 13.48 -45.60
C PRO A 429 -0.89 12.21 -46.45
N ARG A 430 -1.36 12.33 -47.69
CA ARG A 430 -1.43 11.21 -48.64
C ARG A 430 -0.05 10.57 -48.83
N GLY A 431 0.03 9.24 -48.74
CA GLY A 431 1.28 8.48 -48.90
C GLY A 431 2.12 8.34 -47.63
N ARG A 432 1.75 9.00 -46.52
CA ARG A 432 2.36 8.70 -45.21
C ARG A 432 1.89 7.32 -44.71
N PRO A 433 2.79 6.49 -44.14
CA PRO A 433 2.39 5.23 -43.52
C PRO A 433 1.40 5.47 -42.37
N PRO A 434 0.33 4.68 -42.24
CA PRO A 434 -0.61 4.83 -41.14
C PRO A 434 0.05 4.47 -39.80
N PHE A 435 -0.44 5.05 -38.71
CA PHE A 435 -0.23 4.52 -37.38
C PHE A 435 -1.01 3.20 -37.27
N ARG A 436 -0.33 2.12 -36.87
CA ARG A 436 -0.90 0.77 -36.79
C ARG A 436 -1.19 0.37 -35.35
N ILE A 437 -2.20 -0.47 -35.20
CA ILE A 437 -2.42 -1.23 -33.97
C ILE A 437 -2.05 -2.68 -34.25
N VAL A 438 -1.16 -3.26 -33.45
CA VAL A 438 -0.72 -4.65 -33.58
C VAL A 438 -1.33 -5.46 -32.44
N ASN A 439 -2.14 -6.44 -32.79
CA ASN A 439 -2.63 -7.43 -31.83
C ASN A 439 -1.49 -8.42 -31.52
N MET A 440 -1.09 -8.51 -30.25
CA MET A 440 0.01 -9.41 -29.85
C MET A 440 -0.46 -10.79 -29.39
N SER A 441 -1.74 -10.95 -29.03
CA SER A 441 -2.28 -12.23 -28.54
C SER A 441 -2.88 -13.04 -29.70
N TYR A 442 -3.51 -14.16 -29.37
CA TYR A 442 -4.27 -15.02 -30.29
C TYR A 442 -5.57 -15.44 -29.61
N VAL A 443 -6.49 -16.04 -30.35
CA VAL A 443 -7.78 -16.51 -29.80
C VAL A 443 -7.54 -17.70 -28.86
N PHE A 444 -8.00 -17.59 -27.62
CA PHE A 444 -8.03 -18.72 -26.68
C PHE A 444 -9.31 -19.52 -26.87
N ASP A 445 -9.25 -20.84 -26.70
CA ASP A 445 -10.41 -21.73 -26.87
C ASP A 445 -10.89 -22.33 -25.56
N TRP A 446 -11.92 -21.73 -24.96
CA TRP A 446 -12.46 -22.15 -23.66
C TRP A 446 -13.59 -23.18 -23.77
N SER A 447 -14.05 -23.50 -24.99
CA SER A 447 -15.23 -24.34 -25.25
C SER A 447 -15.21 -25.68 -24.52
N GLY A 448 -14.05 -26.35 -24.53
CA GLY A 448 -13.84 -27.66 -23.90
C GLY A 448 -13.31 -27.62 -22.46
N PHE A 449 -13.00 -26.44 -21.90
CA PHE A 449 -12.35 -26.36 -20.59
C PHE A 449 -13.34 -26.55 -19.45
N SER A 450 -13.06 -27.49 -18.54
CA SER A 450 -13.92 -27.81 -17.39
C SER A 450 -13.33 -27.41 -16.04
N GLY A 451 -12.27 -26.58 -16.02
CA GLY A 451 -11.55 -26.16 -14.80
C GLY A 451 -10.37 -27.05 -14.44
N THR A 452 -10.32 -28.30 -14.93
CA THR A 452 -9.19 -29.20 -14.67
C THR A 452 -7.96 -28.78 -15.48
N ARG A 453 -6.85 -28.42 -14.82
CA ARG A 453 -5.61 -28.01 -15.47
C ARG A 453 -4.64 -29.18 -15.64
N THR A 454 -4.47 -29.62 -16.88
CA THR A 454 -3.45 -30.60 -17.33
C THR A 454 -2.71 -30.02 -18.54
N PRO A 455 -1.51 -30.52 -18.91
CA PRO A 455 -0.85 -30.09 -20.14
C PRO A 455 -1.73 -30.24 -21.38
N GLU A 456 -2.56 -31.28 -21.46
CA GLU A 456 -3.45 -31.57 -22.59
C GLU A 456 -4.59 -30.54 -22.67
N THR A 457 -5.27 -30.28 -21.55
CA THR A 457 -6.37 -29.30 -21.49
C THR A 457 -5.87 -27.87 -21.69
N LEU A 458 -4.71 -27.52 -21.15
CA LEU A 458 -4.10 -26.22 -21.38
C LEU A 458 -3.64 -26.03 -22.83
N ARG A 459 -3.17 -27.08 -23.52
CA ARG A 459 -2.86 -27.00 -24.97
C ARG A 459 -4.10 -26.80 -25.82
N GLN A 460 -5.26 -27.31 -25.39
CA GLN A 460 -6.54 -27.03 -26.06
C GLN A 460 -6.93 -25.56 -25.91
N VAL A 461 -6.84 -25.03 -24.67
CA VAL A 461 -7.16 -23.62 -24.41
C VAL A 461 -6.19 -22.67 -25.10
N PHE A 462 -4.90 -23.02 -25.11
CA PHE A 462 -3.82 -22.21 -25.66
C PHE A 462 -3.19 -22.89 -26.88
N PRO A 463 -3.86 -22.93 -28.04
CA PRO A 463 -3.43 -23.70 -29.20
C PRO A 463 -2.09 -23.23 -29.81
N ARG A 464 -1.63 -22.02 -29.46
CA ARG A 464 -0.36 -21.44 -29.91
C ARG A 464 0.75 -21.54 -28.85
N GLY A 465 0.55 -22.31 -27.78
CA GLY A 465 1.54 -22.56 -26.74
C GLY A 465 1.52 -21.52 -25.62
N MET A 466 2.69 -21.19 -25.06
CA MET A 466 2.77 -20.21 -23.96
C MET A 466 2.49 -18.80 -24.48
N VAL A 467 1.49 -18.15 -23.88
CA VAL A 467 0.99 -16.82 -24.30
C VAL A 467 2.10 -15.78 -24.42
N ASP A 468 2.90 -15.58 -23.37
CA ASP A 468 3.93 -14.54 -23.35
C ASP A 468 5.14 -14.85 -24.24
N GLN A 469 5.41 -16.13 -24.51
CA GLN A 469 6.38 -16.50 -25.53
C GLN A 469 5.88 -16.08 -26.92
N PHE A 470 4.64 -16.45 -27.26
CA PHE A 470 4.03 -16.07 -28.52
C PHE A 470 3.99 -14.54 -28.71
N ARG A 471 3.54 -13.81 -27.67
CA ARG A 471 3.49 -12.33 -27.69
C ARG A 471 4.87 -11.71 -27.95
N ALA A 472 5.92 -12.23 -27.30
CA ALA A 472 7.28 -11.73 -27.49
C ALA A 472 7.78 -11.97 -28.93
N GLU A 473 7.57 -13.18 -29.46
CA GLU A 473 7.94 -13.52 -30.83
C GLU A 473 7.13 -12.70 -31.86
N ARG A 474 5.86 -12.41 -31.57
CA ARG A 474 5.01 -11.57 -32.41
C ARG A 474 5.51 -10.13 -32.46
N ILE A 475 5.86 -9.53 -31.32
CA ILE A 475 6.43 -8.18 -31.26
C ILE A 475 7.77 -8.11 -31.98
N ALA A 476 8.61 -9.15 -31.82
CA ALA A 476 9.86 -9.26 -32.56
C ALA A 476 9.62 -9.18 -34.08
N ARG A 477 8.78 -10.06 -34.62
CA ARG A 477 8.48 -10.13 -36.07
C ARG A 477 7.79 -8.89 -36.62
N GLU A 478 6.84 -8.32 -35.89
CA GLU A 478 6.01 -7.22 -36.41
C GLU A 478 6.66 -5.85 -36.26
N VAL A 479 7.56 -5.68 -35.30
CA VAL A 479 8.10 -4.36 -34.94
C VAL A 479 9.63 -4.36 -34.99
N LEU A 480 10.29 -5.17 -34.16
CA LEU A 480 11.74 -5.08 -33.94
C LEU A 480 12.54 -5.51 -35.17
N ASP A 481 12.16 -6.60 -35.83
CA ASP A 481 12.81 -7.13 -37.03
C ASP A 481 12.68 -6.18 -38.23
N LYS A 482 11.65 -5.33 -38.20
CA LYS A 482 11.39 -4.29 -39.20
C LYS A 482 12.09 -2.96 -38.86
N GLY A 483 12.88 -2.91 -37.79
CA GLY A 483 13.55 -1.69 -37.32
C GLY A 483 12.59 -0.59 -36.86
N GLN A 484 11.38 -0.97 -36.45
CA GLN A 484 10.34 -0.03 -36.01
C GLN A 484 10.29 0.08 -34.49
N LYS A 485 9.54 1.08 -34.02
CA LYS A 485 9.28 1.31 -32.59
C LYS A 485 7.82 1.09 -32.26
N ALA A 486 7.54 0.70 -31.02
CA ALA A 486 6.18 0.58 -30.53
C ALA A 486 6.01 0.93 -29.05
N LEU A 487 4.87 1.55 -28.76
CA LEU A 487 4.29 1.54 -27.42
C LEU A 487 3.52 0.23 -27.25
N VAL A 488 3.77 -0.49 -26.17
CA VAL A 488 3.10 -1.75 -25.86
C VAL A 488 2.21 -1.51 -24.65
N LEU A 489 0.88 -1.58 -24.81
CA LEU A 489 -0.07 -1.51 -23.70
C LEU A 489 -0.42 -2.92 -23.24
N THR A 490 -0.07 -3.25 -21.99
CA THR A 490 -0.25 -4.59 -21.43
C THR A 490 -0.40 -4.57 -19.92
N GLY A 491 -0.99 -5.62 -19.36
CA GLY A 491 -1.09 -5.83 -17.92
C GLY A 491 0.27 -5.82 -17.25
N THR A 492 0.32 -5.27 -16.04
CA THR A 492 1.56 -5.05 -15.27
C THR A 492 2.47 -6.27 -15.20
N LEU A 493 1.90 -7.47 -15.02
CA LEU A 493 2.67 -8.71 -14.91
C LEU A 493 3.42 -9.09 -16.19
N HIS A 494 2.92 -8.70 -17.35
CA HIS A 494 3.53 -8.95 -18.65
C HIS A 494 4.64 -7.93 -18.95
N ALA A 495 4.62 -6.75 -18.33
CA ALA A 495 5.57 -5.68 -18.57
C ALA A 495 6.90 -5.82 -17.80
N PHE A 496 7.05 -6.82 -16.93
CA PHE A 496 8.27 -7.02 -16.14
C PHE A 496 9.47 -7.32 -17.03
N THR A 497 10.54 -6.52 -16.94
CA THR A 497 11.77 -6.72 -17.74
C THR A 497 12.82 -7.51 -16.98
N ARG A 498 13.30 -6.98 -15.85
CA ARG A 498 14.36 -7.60 -15.04
C ARG A 498 13.83 -8.24 -13.77
N PHE A 499 12.61 -7.89 -13.37
CA PHE A 499 11.95 -8.49 -12.23
C PHE A 499 11.57 -9.95 -12.54
N ALA A 500 11.97 -10.88 -11.68
CA ALA A 500 11.55 -12.27 -11.72
C ALA A 500 10.52 -12.49 -10.62
N ALA A 501 9.26 -12.71 -11.01
CA ALA A 501 8.15 -12.83 -10.07
C ALA A 501 8.36 -14.03 -9.14
N GLY A 502 8.30 -13.77 -7.83
CA GLY A 502 8.43 -14.77 -6.78
C GLY A 502 7.08 -15.39 -6.40
N GLN A 503 7.09 -16.69 -6.12
CA GLN A 503 5.96 -17.42 -5.55
C GLN A 503 6.44 -18.32 -4.42
N THR A 504 5.64 -18.45 -3.37
CA THR A 504 5.94 -19.36 -2.26
C THR A 504 5.74 -20.80 -2.69
N GLN A 505 6.78 -21.63 -2.53
CA GLN A 505 6.78 -23.05 -2.90
C GLN A 505 7.50 -23.86 -1.84
N SER A 506 6.99 -25.06 -1.50
CA SER A 506 7.55 -25.88 -0.42
C SER A 506 8.95 -26.45 -0.72
N ASP A 507 9.27 -26.59 -2.00
CA ASP A 507 10.53 -27.14 -2.52
C ASP A 507 11.45 -26.06 -3.12
N GLY A 508 11.08 -24.78 -3.02
CA GLY A 508 11.92 -23.66 -3.42
C GLY A 508 12.93 -23.28 -2.33
N ASP A 509 14.10 -22.77 -2.73
CA ASP A 509 15.08 -22.22 -1.80
C ASP A 509 14.49 -21.07 -0.98
N GLY A 510 14.62 -21.15 0.35
CA GLY A 510 13.96 -20.20 1.25
C GLY A 510 12.43 -20.19 1.12
N PHE A 511 11.84 -21.28 0.63
CA PHE A 511 10.43 -21.44 0.29
C PHE A 511 9.93 -20.49 -0.81
N CYS A 512 10.82 -20.03 -1.69
CA CYS A 512 10.47 -19.17 -2.82
C CYS A 512 11.03 -19.69 -4.15
N GLN A 513 10.14 -19.79 -5.14
CA GLN A 513 10.49 -20.01 -6.54
C GLN A 513 10.32 -18.71 -7.33
N ARG A 514 11.34 -18.33 -8.12
CA ARG A 514 11.30 -17.14 -8.98
C ARG A 514 11.17 -17.51 -10.44
N THR A 515 10.37 -16.76 -11.19
CA THR A 515 10.11 -17.00 -12.62
C THR A 515 10.28 -15.72 -13.44
N ALA A 516 11.07 -15.79 -14.52
CA ALA A 516 11.35 -14.67 -15.42
C ALA A 516 10.82 -14.96 -16.83
N ASN A 517 9.52 -15.29 -16.92
CA ASN A 517 8.88 -15.80 -18.14
C ASN A 517 7.87 -14.83 -18.75
N ALA A 518 7.72 -13.63 -18.19
CA ALA A 518 6.80 -12.61 -18.71
C ALA A 518 7.25 -12.11 -20.09
N LEU A 519 6.32 -11.51 -20.83
CA LEU A 519 6.57 -10.87 -22.13
C LEU A 519 7.81 -9.94 -22.08
N GLY A 520 7.85 -9.06 -21.08
CA GLY A 520 8.95 -8.12 -20.89
C GLY A 520 10.27 -8.80 -20.57
N ASN A 521 10.28 -9.90 -19.80
CA ASN A 521 11.49 -10.63 -19.46
C ASN A 521 12.10 -11.22 -20.72
N ARG A 522 11.26 -11.83 -21.56
CA ARG A 522 11.67 -12.45 -22.82
C ARG A 522 12.23 -11.44 -23.80
N LEU A 523 11.53 -10.31 -23.99
CA LEU A 523 11.99 -9.24 -24.85
C LEU A 523 13.29 -8.63 -24.33
N HIS A 524 13.38 -8.34 -23.03
CA HIS A 524 14.58 -7.74 -22.43
C HIS A 524 15.78 -8.68 -22.51
N ALA A 525 15.58 -9.99 -22.29
CA ALA A 525 16.64 -10.99 -22.45
C ALA A 525 17.17 -11.05 -23.88
N ALA A 526 16.31 -10.89 -24.89
CA ALA A 526 16.69 -10.96 -26.30
C ALA A 526 17.26 -9.64 -26.87
N TYR A 527 16.76 -8.49 -26.41
CA TYR A 527 17.03 -7.18 -27.03
C TYR A 527 17.66 -6.14 -26.07
N GLY A 528 17.88 -6.50 -24.81
CA GLY A 528 18.58 -5.69 -23.82
C GLY A 528 17.94 -4.32 -23.60
N SER A 529 18.75 -3.27 -23.62
CA SER A 529 18.32 -1.88 -23.37
C SER A 529 17.38 -1.29 -24.43
N ARG A 530 17.16 -1.99 -25.55
CA ARG A 530 16.13 -1.60 -26.53
C ARG A 530 14.71 -1.77 -25.98
N ILE A 531 14.56 -2.48 -24.87
CA ILE A 531 13.30 -2.72 -24.17
C ILE A 531 13.37 -2.03 -22.80
N THR A 532 12.37 -1.20 -22.51
CA THR A 532 12.18 -0.59 -21.20
C THR A 532 10.72 -0.72 -20.77
N ASN A 533 10.47 -0.66 -19.47
CA ASN A 533 9.12 -0.69 -18.93
C ASN A 533 8.79 0.54 -18.08
N VAL A 534 7.53 0.98 -18.19
CA VAL A 534 6.99 2.09 -17.42
C VAL A 534 5.68 1.65 -16.79
N MET A 535 5.54 1.83 -15.48
CA MET A 535 4.31 1.53 -14.76
C MET A 535 3.39 2.74 -14.76
N LEU A 536 2.14 2.56 -15.17
CA LEU A 536 1.09 3.54 -14.87
C LEU A 536 0.69 3.44 -13.39
N HIS A 537 0.41 4.57 -12.77
CA HIS A 537 -0.08 4.62 -11.39
C HIS A 537 -1.32 3.74 -11.22
N GLN A 538 -1.22 2.76 -10.32
CA GLN A 538 -2.21 1.69 -10.16
C GLN A 538 -2.11 1.04 -8.78
N SER A 539 -3.15 0.28 -8.42
CA SER A 539 -3.11 -0.60 -7.26
C SER A 539 -2.20 -1.81 -7.50
N LEU A 540 -1.58 -2.35 -6.43
CA LEU A 540 -0.80 -3.58 -6.49
C LEU A 540 -1.47 -4.68 -5.66
N PRO A 541 -1.34 -5.97 -6.04
CA PRO A 541 -1.88 -7.08 -5.26
C PRO A 541 -1.24 -7.12 -3.87
N ALA A 542 -2.06 -7.24 -2.82
CA ALA A 542 -1.57 -7.35 -1.46
C ALA A 542 -1.07 -8.77 -1.15
N LEU A 543 -0.19 -8.91 -0.16
CA LEU A 543 0.23 -10.23 0.34
C LEU A 543 -0.97 -11.07 0.84
N PRO A 544 -0.94 -12.42 0.67
CA PRO A 544 -1.99 -13.30 1.15
C PRO A 544 -2.30 -13.13 2.64
N GLY A 545 -3.58 -13.24 2.99
CA GLY A 545 -4.07 -13.15 4.37
C GLY A 545 -4.21 -11.73 4.93
N ARG A 546 -3.93 -10.70 4.11
CA ARG A 546 -4.31 -9.32 4.41
C ARG A 546 -5.82 -9.13 4.29
N ARG A 547 -6.36 -8.17 5.06
CA ARG A 547 -7.78 -7.77 4.97
C ARG A 547 -8.11 -7.13 3.61
N ALA A 548 -7.19 -6.36 3.04
CA ALA A 548 -7.30 -5.80 1.71
C ALA A 548 -6.63 -6.71 0.69
N VAL A 549 -7.27 -6.89 -0.48
CA VAL A 549 -6.75 -7.68 -1.60
C VAL A 549 -5.75 -6.87 -2.45
N PHE A 550 -5.83 -5.54 -2.36
CA PHE A 550 -4.95 -4.61 -3.06
C PHE A 550 -4.39 -3.57 -2.08
N GLU A 551 -3.23 -3.03 -2.39
CA GLU A 551 -2.59 -1.95 -1.65
C GLU A 551 -2.01 -0.87 -2.57
N GLN A 552 -1.66 0.28 -1.99
CA GLN A 552 -1.02 1.36 -2.73
C GLN A 552 0.48 1.07 -2.92
N PRO A 553 1.08 1.44 -4.07
CA PRO A 553 2.52 1.36 -4.28
C PRO A 553 3.30 2.05 -3.15
N GLY A 554 4.30 1.35 -2.62
CA GLY A 554 5.14 1.84 -1.55
C GLY A 554 4.41 2.09 -0.23
N ASP A 555 3.32 1.34 0.04
CA ASP A 555 2.48 1.54 1.24
C ASP A 555 1.91 2.96 1.34
N GLY A 556 1.57 3.53 0.18
CA GLY A 556 1.04 4.89 0.04
C GLY A 556 2.08 6.00 0.04
N ALA A 557 3.38 5.68 0.14
CA ALA A 557 4.44 6.68 0.04
C ALA A 557 4.41 7.42 -1.30
N VAL A 558 4.08 6.74 -2.40
CA VAL A 558 4.00 7.37 -3.73
C VAL A 558 2.90 8.45 -3.78
N GLU A 559 1.66 8.10 -3.38
CA GLU A 559 0.54 9.05 -3.30
C GLU A 559 0.85 10.21 -2.36
N ARG A 560 1.44 9.94 -1.19
CA ARG A 560 1.82 10.98 -0.24
C ARG A 560 2.78 12.01 -0.85
N ILE A 561 3.85 11.56 -1.50
CA ILE A 561 4.88 12.47 -2.06
C ILE A 561 4.30 13.23 -3.27
N ILE A 562 3.47 12.60 -4.09
CA ILE A 562 2.80 13.25 -5.22
C ILE A 562 1.78 14.30 -4.73
N ARG A 563 1.05 14.02 -3.64
CA ARG A 563 0.18 14.96 -2.94
C ARG A 563 0.95 16.17 -2.43
N LEU A 564 2.15 15.98 -1.88
CA LEU A 564 3.06 17.09 -1.52
C LEU A 564 3.55 17.89 -2.74
N ASN A 565 3.58 17.28 -3.93
CA ASN A 565 3.83 17.97 -5.21
C ASN A 565 2.56 18.58 -5.83
N GLY A 566 1.44 18.63 -5.09
CA GLY A 566 0.18 19.22 -5.52
C GLY A 566 -0.61 18.36 -6.51
N ASN A 567 -0.46 17.03 -6.47
CA ASN A 567 -1.15 16.08 -7.37
C ASN A 567 -0.94 16.37 -8.86
N ARG A 568 0.21 16.92 -9.22
CA ARG A 568 0.54 17.22 -10.62
C ARG A 568 0.83 15.92 -11.39
N PRO A 569 0.24 15.72 -12.58
CA PRO A 569 0.63 14.62 -13.47
C PRO A 569 2.13 14.66 -13.73
N ALA A 570 2.80 13.50 -13.65
CA ALA A 570 4.25 13.42 -13.71
C ALA A 570 4.72 12.08 -14.28
N GLY A 571 5.75 12.11 -15.12
CA GLY A 571 6.52 10.93 -15.53
C GLY A 571 7.96 11.04 -15.04
N PHE A 572 8.48 9.98 -14.40
CA PHE A 572 9.79 9.98 -13.76
C PHE A 572 10.44 8.60 -13.69
N ASP A 573 11.78 8.59 -13.62
CA ASP A 573 12.59 7.38 -13.47
C ASP A 573 12.46 6.77 -12.08
N LEU A 574 12.52 5.43 -12.00
CA LEU A 574 12.63 4.70 -10.73
C LEU A 574 14.07 4.24 -10.53
N ARG A 575 14.69 3.64 -11.56
CA ARG A 575 16.04 3.09 -11.42
C ARG A 575 17.09 4.17 -11.24
N GLY A 576 17.92 4.00 -10.21
CA GLY A 576 18.94 4.98 -9.85
C GLY A 576 18.39 6.33 -9.38
N ALA A 577 17.08 6.40 -9.07
CA ALA A 577 16.40 7.63 -8.73
C ALA A 577 15.74 7.56 -7.33
N PRO A 578 15.60 8.68 -6.62
CA PRO A 578 15.01 8.71 -5.27
C PRO A 578 13.65 8.02 -5.16
N MET A 579 12.74 8.21 -6.10
CA MET A 579 11.40 7.59 -6.09
C MET A 579 11.45 6.07 -6.22
N GLY A 580 12.44 5.52 -6.91
CA GLY A 580 12.58 4.06 -7.03
C GLY A 580 13.12 3.38 -5.77
N SER A 581 13.73 4.14 -4.85
CA SER A 581 14.19 3.61 -3.54
C SER A 581 13.07 3.33 -2.54
N ILE A 582 11.83 3.73 -2.88
CA ILE A 582 10.67 3.47 -2.03
C ILE A 582 10.49 1.96 -1.92
N ARG A 583 10.50 1.46 -0.68
CA ARG A 583 10.20 0.06 -0.37
C ARG A 583 8.75 -0.24 -0.69
N ASP A 584 8.53 -1.35 -1.37
CA ASP A 584 7.19 -1.82 -1.70
C ASP A 584 6.91 -3.14 -0.98
N TYR A 585 5.64 -3.34 -0.60
CA TYR A 585 5.22 -4.47 0.21
C TYR A 585 4.12 -5.31 -0.43
N SER A 586 3.86 -5.07 -1.72
CA SER A 586 2.95 -5.87 -2.52
C SER A 586 3.36 -7.33 -2.58
N TYR A 587 2.45 -8.16 -3.06
CA TYR A 587 2.69 -9.56 -3.35
C TYR A 587 3.94 -9.78 -4.22
N TYR A 588 4.31 -8.82 -5.07
CA TYR A 588 5.52 -8.94 -5.87
C TYR A 588 6.80 -9.01 -5.00
N GLY A 589 6.80 -8.40 -3.82
CA GLY A 589 7.90 -8.48 -2.86
C GLY A 589 7.88 -9.72 -1.95
N ILE A 590 7.00 -10.70 -2.18
CA ILE A 590 6.81 -11.84 -1.25
C ILE A 590 8.10 -12.61 -0.93
N CYS A 591 9.06 -12.61 -1.85
CA CYS A 591 10.32 -13.32 -1.70
C CYS A 591 11.52 -12.46 -1.32
N ASP A 592 11.35 -11.14 -1.25
CA ASP A 592 12.45 -10.18 -1.14
C ASP A 592 12.19 -9.21 0.01
N ARG A 593 13.08 -9.19 1.01
CA ARG A 593 12.88 -8.38 2.23
C ARG A 593 13.06 -6.88 1.99
N ASP A 594 13.90 -6.50 1.04
CA ASP A 594 14.25 -5.10 0.72
C ASP A 594 13.73 -4.70 -0.67
N PHE A 595 12.57 -5.24 -1.06
CA PHE A 595 11.94 -4.98 -2.34
C PHE A 595 11.55 -3.51 -2.53
N THR A 596 11.84 -2.96 -3.71
CA THR A 596 11.61 -1.55 -4.05
C THR A 596 10.88 -1.38 -5.38
N LEU A 597 10.33 -0.19 -5.62
CA LEU A 597 9.69 0.12 -6.91
C LEU A 597 10.65 0.01 -8.11
N ALA A 598 11.95 0.28 -7.91
CA ALA A 598 12.97 0.15 -8.95
C ALA A 598 13.26 -1.32 -9.36
N ASP A 599 12.88 -2.28 -8.52
CA ASP A 599 12.98 -3.69 -8.85
C ASP A 599 11.93 -4.08 -9.90
N LEU A 600 10.73 -3.51 -9.81
CA LEU A 600 9.60 -3.76 -10.72
C LEU A 600 9.75 -3.09 -12.10
N PHE A 601 10.02 -1.79 -12.12
CA PHE A 601 9.98 -0.98 -13.35
C PHE A 601 11.14 0.01 -13.47
N ASP A 602 11.50 0.34 -14.71
CA ASP A 602 12.48 1.38 -15.03
C ASP A 602 11.91 2.78 -14.77
N GLY A 603 10.61 2.98 -15.04
CA GLY A 603 9.93 4.27 -14.95
C GLY A 603 8.50 4.20 -14.41
N TYR A 604 7.97 5.37 -14.08
CA TYR A 604 6.64 5.54 -13.52
C TYR A 604 5.92 6.71 -14.18
N ILE A 605 4.61 6.57 -14.42
CA ILE A 605 3.74 7.67 -14.85
C ILE A 605 2.55 7.78 -13.90
N PHE A 606 2.43 8.94 -13.27
CA PHE A 606 1.27 9.34 -12.50
C PHE A 606 0.39 10.26 -13.34
N LEU A 607 -0.87 9.87 -13.52
CA LEU A 607 -1.87 10.64 -14.26
C LEU A 607 -2.81 11.39 -13.32
N ALA A 608 -3.29 10.73 -12.27
CA ALA A 608 -4.25 11.24 -11.31
C ALA A 608 -4.18 10.39 -10.02
N PRO A 609 -4.60 10.94 -8.86
CA PRO A 609 -4.65 10.18 -7.62
C PRO A 609 -5.74 9.09 -7.69
N PHE A 610 -5.64 8.06 -6.85
CA PHE A 610 -6.58 6.93 -6.79
C PHE A 610 -8.03 7.34 -6.65
N ARG A 611 -8.32 8.41 -5.89
CA ARG A 611 -9.69 8.94 -5.75
C ARG A 611 -10.30 9.45 -7.05
N ASP A 612 -9.46 9.69 -8.07
CA ASP A 612 -9.85 10.19 -9.39
C ASP A 612 -9.74 9.10 -10.47
N LEU A 613 -9.16 7.93 -10.17
CA LEU A 613 -9.13 6.78 -11.08
C LEU A 613 -10.50 6.09 -11.12
N ARG A 614 -10.93 5.70 -12.33
CA ARG A 614 -12.26 5.10 -12.56
C ARG A 614 -12.14 3.90 -13.47
N ALA A 615 -13.07 2.97 -13.29
CA ALA A 615 -13.27 1.87 -14.23
C ALA A 615 -13.51 2.40 -15.65
N ALA A 616 -13.03 1.66 -16.64
CA ALA A 616 -13.41 1.85 -18.03
C ALA A 616 -14.93 1.65 -18.19
N THR A 617 -15.48 2.23 -19.24
CA THR A 617 -16.92 2.25 -19.53
C THR A 617 -17.33 0.88 -20.06
N PRO A 618 -18.18 0.11 -19.35
CA PRO A 618 -18.65 -1.18 -19.85
C PRO A 618 -19.62 -0.98 -21.03
N ASP A 619 -19.57 -1.87 -22.02
CA ASP A 619 -20.55 -1.94 -23.10
C ASP A 619 -21.65 -2.94 -22.76
N ALA A 620 -22.81 -2.43 -22.34
CA ALA A 620 -23.97 -3.26 -22.01
C ALA A 620 -24.50 -4.06 -23.22
N GLY A 621 -24.18 -3.64 -24.45
CA GLY A 621 -24.51 -4.34 -25.70
C GLY A 621 -23.37 -5.20 -26.22
N PHE A 622 -22.34 -5.49 -25.42
CA PHE A 622 -21.24 -6.38 -25.83
C PHE A 622 -21.71 -7.83 -26.01
N VAL A 623 -22.58 -8.27 -25.10
CA VAL A 623 -23.30 -9.54 -25.20
C VAL A 623 -24.78 -9.26 -25.43
N ASP A 624 -25.35 -9.92 -26.42
CA ASP A 624 -26.75 -9.85 -26.82
C ASP A 624 -27.29 -11.24 -27.20
N GLU A 625 -28.56 -11.30 -27.60
CA GLU A 625 -29.21 -12.55 -28.01
C GLU A 625 -28.49 -13.23 -29.18
N ALA A 626 -27.88 -12.47 -30.09
CA ALA A 626 -27.27 -13.01 -31.30
C ALA A 626 -25.91 -13.68 -31.04
N ASN A 627 -25.21 -13.28 -29.97
CA ASN A 627 -23.88 -13.81 -29.64
C ASN A 627 -23.81 -14.54 -28.28
N LEU A 628 -24.94 -14.72 -27.59
CA LEU A 628 -25.02 -15.33 -26.26
C LEU A 628 -24.41 -16.73 -26.21
N GLU A 629 -24.77 -17.59 -27.16
CA GLU A 629 -24.30 -18.99 -27.19
C GLU A 629 -22.77 -19.04 -27.20
N ARG A 630 -22.15 -18.27 -28.09
CA ARG A 630 -20.69 -18.14 -28.17
C ARG A 630 -20.11 -17.51 -26.91
N ALA A 631 -20.77 -16.53 -26.31
CA ALA A 631 -20.29 -15.91 -25.07
C ALA A 631 -20.28 -16.90 -23.89
N ILE A 632 -21.24 -17.82 -23.82
CA ILE A 632 -21.31 -18.87 -22.80
C ILE A 632 -20.25 -19.95 -23.09
N GLU A 633 -20.14 -20.40 -24.33
CA GLU A 633 -19.20 -21.44 -24.76
C GLU A 633 -17.73 -21.00 -24.54
N GLN A 634 -17.40 -19.79 -24.95
CA GLN A 634 -16.05 -19.23 -24.86
C GLN A 634 -15.81 -18.44 -23.58
N PHE A 635 -16.68 -18.62 -22.58
CA PHE A 635 -16.50 -17.95 -21.29
C PHE A 635 -15.17 -18.40 -20.66
N PRO A 636 -14.31 -17.45 -20.22
CA PRO A 636 -12.99 -17.77 -19.68
C PRO A 636 -13.01 -18.68 -18.44
N ASP A 637 -11.83 -18.95 -17.91
CA ASP A 637 -11.59 -19.87 -16.79
C ASP A 637 -12.68 -19.78 -15.69
N PRO A 638 -13.39 -20.89 -15.40
CA PRO A 638 -14.48 -20.89 -14.43
C PRO A 638 -14.02 -20.59 -12.99
N ASP A 639 -12.72 -20.69 -12.69
CA ASP A 639 -12.18 -20.28 -11.39
C ASP A 639 -12.11 -18.76 -11.23
N TRP A 640 -12.16 -18.00 -12.33
CA TRP A 640 -12.18 -16.52 -12.28
C TRP A 640 -13.59 -16.00 -12.06
N ALA A 641 -14.56 -16.55 -12.77
CA ALA A 641 -15.97 -16.26 -12.61
C ALA A 641 -16.82 -17.44 -13.09
N PRO A 642 -17.97 -17.73 -12.46
CA PRO A 642 -18.86 -18.77 -12.92
C PRO A 642 -19.39 -18.45 -14.32
N ARG A 643 -19.55 -19.49 -15.16
CA ARG A 643 -20.12 -19.33 -16.50
C ARG A 643 -21.58 -18.85 -16.39
N PRO A 644 -21.97 -17.81 -17.14
CA PRO A 644 -23.34 -17.33 -17.14
C PRO A 644 -24.26 -18.34 -17.84
N ALA A 645 -25.46 -18.53 -17.31
CA ALA A 645 -26.47 -19.42 -17.89
C ALA A 645 -27.40 -18.70 -18.89
N ASN A 646 -27.41 -17.36 -18.89
CA ASN A 646 -28.29 -16.55 -19.72
C ASN A 646 -27.75 -15.13 -19.91
N LEU A 647 -28.39 -14.38 -20.80
CA LEU A 647 -28.00 -13.01 -21.15
C LEU A 647 -27.95 -12.05 -19.96
N ALA A 648 -28.89 -12.17 -19.02
CA ALA A 648 -28.93 -11.31 -17.85
C ALA A 648 -27.71 -11.53 -16.94
N GLN A 649 -27.32 -12.78 -16.72
CA GLN A 649 -26.10 -13.11 -15.97
C GLN A 649 -24.84 -12.64 -16.70
N ALA A 650 -24.74 -12.88 -18.01
CA ALA A 650 -23.60 -12.43 -18.81
C ALA A 650 -23.41 -10.91 -18.70
N ARG A 651 -24.48 -10.12 -18.89
CA ARG A 651 -24.45 -8.66 -18.73
C ARG A 651 -24.13 -8.21 -17.31
N ALA A 652 -24.65 -8.91 -16.30
CA ALA A 652 -24.38 -8.60 -14.90
C ALA A 652 -22.89 -8.75 -14.57
N HIS A 653 -22.22 -9.79 -15.07
CA HIS A 653 -20.77 -9.98 -14.88
C HIS A 653 -19.96 -8.79 -15.42
N LEU A 654 -20.29 -8.31 -16.62
CA LEU A 654 -19.59 -7.17 -17.24
C LEU A 654 -19.72 -5.89 -16.40
N LEU A 655 -20.90 -5.64 -15.85
CA LEU A 655 -21.16 -4.48 -14.99
C LEU A 655 -20.52 -4.62 -13.61
N ASP A 656 -20.45 -5.83 -13.07
CA ASP A 656 -19.86 -6.09 -11.75
C ASP A 656 -18.35 -5.85 -11.74
N MET A 657 -17.63 -6.23 -12.81
CA MET A 657 -16.21 -5.93 -12.95
C MET A 657 -15.91 -4.43 -12.83
N ALA A 658 -16.73 -3.57 -13.44
CA ALA A 658 -16.55 -2.13 -13.35
C ALA A 658 -16.75 -1.62 -11.90
N LYS A 659 -17.79 -2.12 -11.22
CA LYS A 659 -18.06 -1.79 -9.81
C LYS A 659 -16.92 -2.22 -8.89
N GLN A 660 -16.35 -3.41 -9.12
CA GLN A 660 -15.22 -3.90 -8.33
C GLN A 660 -13.99 -3.00 -8.49
N ILE A 661 -13.69 -2.54 -9.70
CA ILE A 661 -12.57 -1.61 -9.96
C ILE A 661 -12.82 -0.26 -9.26
N ASP A 662 -14.00 0.33 -9.41
CA ASP A 662 -14.33 1.61 -8.75
C ASP A 662 -14.30 1.48 -7.22
N ALA A 663 -14.86 0.40 -6.67
CA ALA A 663 -14.85 0.13 -5.24
C ALA A 663 -13.42 -0.05 -4.70
N ARG A 664 -12.55 -0.74 -5.46
CA ARG A 664 -11.13 -0.91 -5.13
C ARG A 664 -10.42 0.44 -5.02
N TYR A 665 -10.54 1.30 -6.02
CA TYR A 665 -9.88 2.61 -6.00
C TYR A 665 -10.47 3.55 -4.94
N ALA A 666 -11.79 3.51 -4.70
CA ALA A 666 -12.43 4.25 -3.61
C ALA A 666 -11.93 3.80 -2.23
N ALA A 667 -11.77 2.49 -2.01
CA ALA A 667 -11.25 1.94 -0.76
C ALA A 667 -9.80 2.35 -0.51
N LEU A 668 -8.96 2.34 -1.56
CA LEU A 668 -7.57 2.78 -1.46
C LEU A 668 -7.47 4.29 -1.22
N ALA A 669 -8.32 5.09 -1.84
CA ALA A 669 -8.38 6.54 -1.65
C ALA A 669 -8.78 6.96 -0.22
N GLY A 670 -9.63 6.19 0.46
CA GLY A 670 -10.11 6.48 1.83
C GLY A 670 -9.08 6.31 2.95
N THR A 671 -7.82 6.04 2.61
CA THR A 671 -6.69 6.01 3.55
C THR A 671 -5.98 7.36 3.70
N ASP A 672 -6.50 8.41 3.04
CA ASP A 672 -5.93 9.75 2.92
C ASP A 672 -5.75 10.52 4.23
#